data_AF-A0A317HEA6-F1
#
_entry.id   AF-A0A317HEA6-F1
#
_cell.length_a   1.000
_cell.length_b   1.000
_cell.length_c   1.000
_cell.angle_alpha   90.00
_cell.angle_beta   90.00
_cell.angle_gamma   90.00
#
_symmetry.space_group_name_H-M   'P 1'
#
loop_
_entity.id
_entity.type
_entity.pdbx_description
1 polymer ?
#
loop_
_entity_poly.entity_id
_entity_poly.type
_entity_poly.pdbx_seq_one_letter_code
_entity_poly.pdbx_strand_id
1 'polypeptide(L)'
;EKDSLPYKITGICKNVPENSHLQFDFLISYISLYSGANGNWKESEYDFTDSDFWHYIRLKKGTNYKALEAKFAAFSQRHFQGNKVSGSDEKFHLQPLTKAHLYSDYEYEIGKTGSATVVWGLLIIALFIIAIAWVNYVNLATARSVERAKEVGIRKVAGASKGQLIRQFLAESLFVNLIALLISLGLVLLLQDSFNQMIGYNLSMAYLFTKGMSGYTITIGLAIMMIAGILISGFYPAFVLSSFRPALVLKGKFSSSGKGILLRKGLVIGQFAITVALIIGSFVVYKQLRFVSSQQLGLNLDQILVVNGPSLTRWDSTFISRENSLKEELKKLPGVKGVATTDRPLGNEMARAFNVRRKGADPKANMTIRNFGASSEFIDVYSVKLLAGRSFTPTDYNYQWMKLHSLIMNQSALKALGFSSPQEALGQTIMVFNREWDIIGVIGDFHQKSLHHAIEPMVLLPTSGTNAPISIKVSSENLQGTLASIKSKYDEFFPGNLFDYYFLDQRFNAQYKNDQLFGKVFALFSGFAIFVACLGLLGLSLYATVQRTKEIGVRKVLGASVPNIVLLLSKDFVKLVIIAFLVACPAAWFIMHHWLENFAYRINMSPWLFLWAGTLALVIALATISFQALRAAFANPVKSLRTE
;
A
#
# COMPACT_ATOMS: atom_id res chain seq x y z
N GLU A 1 46.90 -13.41 4.83
CA GLU A 1 45.95 -13.63 3.72
C GLU A 1 45.61 -15.11 3.59
N LYS A 2 44.36 -15.49 3.83
CA LYS A 2 43.76 -16.78 3.42
C LYS A 2 42.31 -16.46 3.09
N ASP A 3 42.12 -15.66 2.05
CA ASP A 3 40.81 -15.22 1.57
C ASP A 3 40.42 -15.94 0.28
N SER A 4 40.35 -17.26 0.34
CA SER A 4 39.81 -18.06 -0.76
C SER A 4 39.41 -19.43 -0.25
N LEU A 5 38.14 -19.57 0.17
CA LEU A 5 37.48 -20.85 -0.01
C LEU A 5 37.10 -20.89 -1.50
N PRO A 6 37.82 -21.65 -2.35
CA PRO A 6 37.52 -21.65 -3.77
C PRO A 6 36.16 -22.31 -4.00
N TYR A 7 35.18 -21.54 -4.48
CA TYR A 7 33.90 -22.07 -4.94
C TYR A 7 33.97 -22.40 -6.42
N LYS A 8 33.41 -23.55 -6.82
CA LYS A 8 33.26 -23.94 -8.22
C LYS A 8 31.91 -23.48 -8.74
N ILE A 9 31.91 -22.70 -9.82
CA ILE A 9 30.67 -22.36 -10.56
C ILE A 9 30.17 -23.64 -11.24
N THR A 10 29.00 -24.13 -10.84
CA THR A 10 28.40 -25.36 -11.37
C THR A 10 27.31 -25.11 -12.41
N GLY A 11 26.78 -23.89 -12.50
CA GLY A 11 25.76 -23.53 -13.46
C GLY A 11 25.60 -22.02 -13.60
N ILE A 12 25.14 -21.61 -14.79
CA ILE A 12 24.73 -20.24 -15.09
C ILE A 12 23.31 -20.33 -15.66
N CYS A 13 22.36 -19.57 -15.12
CA CYS A 13 20.99 -19.49 -15.62
C CYS A 13 20.71 -18.12 -16.25
N LYS A 14 19.60 -18.03 -16.99
CA LYS A 14 19.06 -16.72 -17.39
C LYS A 14 18.66 -15.92 -16.16
N ASN A 15 18.66 -14.59 -16.29
CA ASN A 15 18.15 -13.69 -15.27
C ASN A 15 16.73 -14.09 -14.86
N VAL A 16 16.50 -14.07 -13.56
CA VAL A 16 15.19 -14.37 -12.98
C VAL A 16 14.17 -13.32 -13.47
N PRO A 17 12.95 -13.73 -13.88
CA PRO A 17 11.90 -12.77 -14.24
C PRO A 17 11.55 -11.84 -13.07
N GLU A 18 11.25 -10.57 -13.35
CA GLU A 18 10.91 -9.57 -12.33
C GLU A 18 9.71 -9.97 -11.45
N ASN A 19 8.77 -10.75 -12.00
CA ASN A 19 7.58 -11.25 -11.30
C ASN A 19 7.78 -12.62 -10.63
N SER A 20 9.02 -13.02 -10.37
CA SER A 20 9.35 -14.22 -9.58
C SER A 20 9.31 -13.93 -8.08
N HIS A 21 8.76 -14.88 -7.30
CA HIS A 21 8.79 -14.85 -5.84
C HIS A 21 10.22 -14.98 -5.28
N LEU A 22 11.05 -15.79 -5.93
CA LEU A 22 12.45 -15.98 -5.57
C LEU A 22 13.33 -15.14 -6.50
N GLN A 23 13.94 -14.08 -5.97
CA GLN A 23 14.94 -13.25 -6.64
C GLN A 23 16.32 -13.56 -6.05
N PHE A 24 17.35 -13.75 -6.89
CA PHE A 24 18.71 -14.03 -6.44
C PHE A 24 19.74 -13.57 -7.47
N ASP A 25 20.92 -13.18 -7.00
CA ASP A 25 22.09 -12.87 -7.83
C ASP A 25 23.05 -14.08 -7.91
N PHE A 26 23.17 -14.84 -6.83
CA PHE A 26 23.96 -16.07 -6.74
C PHE A 26 23.31 -17.07 -5.78
N LEU A 27 23.48 -18.36 -6.06
CA LEU A 27 23.07 -19.45 -5.18
C LEU A 27 24.30 -20.26 -4.82
N ILE A 28 24.50 -20.51 -3.53
CA ILE A 28 25.60 -21.32 -3.02
C ILE A 28 25.02 -22.61 -2.46
N SER A 29 25.64 -23.74 -2.80
CA SER A 29 25.26 -25.03 -2.23
C SER A 29 25.42 -24.99 -0.72
N TYR A 30 24.36 -25.33 0.02
CA TYR A 30 24.37 -25.37 1.48
C TYR A 30 25.53 -26.23 2.02
N ILE A 31 25.74 -27.41 1.44
CA ILE A 31 26.84 -28.32 1.79
C ILE A 31 28.20 -27.64 1.59
N SER A 32 28.38 -26.87 0.51
CA SER A 32 29.64 -26.18 0.22
C SER A 32 29.89 -24.97 1.13
N LEU A 33 28.83 -24.26 1.54
CA LEU A 33 28.94 -23.13 2.46
C LEU A 33 29.45 -23.58 3.85
N TYR A 34 28.93 -24.70 4.36
CA TYR A 34 29.20 -25.14 5.73
C TYR A 34 30.35 -26.16 5.86
N SER A 35 30.75 -26.84 4.78
CA SER A 35 31.90 -27.76 4.81
C SER A 35 33.27 -27.06 4.83
N GLY A 36 33.33 -25.78 4.45
CA GLY A 36 34.59 -25.09 4.12
C GLY A 36 35.39 -24.49 5.27
N ALA A 37 34.78 -24.16 6.42
CA ALA A 37 35.47 -23.40 7.48
C ALA A 37 35.67 -24.14 8.81
N ASN A 38 34.74 -25.02 9.23
CA ASN A 38 34.76 -25.67 10.56
C ASN A 38 34.41 -27.17 10.54
N GLY A 39 34.54 -27.85 9.39
CA GLY A 39 34.76 -29.31 9.26
C GLY A 39 33.75 -30.32 9.85
N ASN A 40 32.82 -29.95 10.73
CA ASN A 40 32.10 -30.91 11.58
C ASN A 40 30.58 -31.01 11.33
N TRP A 41 30.02 -30.29 10.36
CA TRP A 41 28.57 -30.28 10.11
C TRP A 41 28.07 -31.43 9.22
N LYS A 42 28.79 -32.54 9.07
CA LYS A 42 28.28 -33.73 8.35
C LYS A 42 26.98 -34.29 8.94
N GLU A 43 26.62 -33.93 10.18
CA GLU A 43 25.35 -34.26 10.83
C GLU A 43 24.19 -33.31 10.47
N SER A 44 24.44 -32.23 9.72
CA SER A 44 23.43 -31.18 9.42
C SER A 44 22.31 -31.61 8.47
N GLU A 45 22.44 -32.76 7.79
CA GLU A 45 21.39 -33.27 6.89
C GLU A 45 20.08 -33.58 7.64
N TYR A 46 20.14 -33.72 8.97
CA TYR A 46 19.00 -34.02 9.84
C TYR A 46 18.92 -33.12 11.09
N ASP A 47 19.70 -32.04 11.13
CA ASP A 47 19.74 -31.15 12.26
C ASP A 47 18.62 -30.10 12.16
N PHE A 48 17.57 -30.33 12.94
CA PHE A 48 16.43 -29.41 13.10
C PHE A 48 16.64 -28.45 14.27
N THR A 49 17.87 -28.25 14.75
CA THR A 49 18.13 -27.34 15.87
C THR A 49 18.16 -25.87 15.45
N ASP A 50 18.22 -25.59 14.15
CA ASP A 50 18.20 -24.23 13.58
C ASP A 50 16.92 -23.98 12.77
N SER A 51 16.28 -22.84 12.99
CA SER A 51 14.98 -22.47 12.42
C SER A 51 15.06 -21.47 11.27
N ASP A 52 16.26 -21.03 10.89
CA ASP A 52 16.46 -19.83 10.06
C ASP A 52 16.48 -20.11 8.53
N PHE A 53 15.80 -21.17 8.09
CA PHE A 53 15.74 -21.57 6.68
C PHE A 53 14.33 -21.51 6.07
N TRP A 54 14.24 -20.99 4.85
CA TRP A 54 13.00 -21.07 4.05
C TRP A 54 12.86 -22.44 3.40
N HIS A 55 11.72 -23.08 3.61
CA HIS A 55 11.45 -24.44 3.14
C HIS A 55 10.37 -24.44 2.05
N TYR A 56 10.69 -24.97 0.88
CA TYR A 56 9.71 -25.22 -0.19
C TYR A 56 9.40 -26.70 -0.28
N ILE A 57 8.14 -27.06 -0.10
CA ILE A 57 7.68 -28.45 -0.26
C ILE A 57 6.72 -28.57 -1.45
N ARG A 58 6.93 -29.61 -2.27
CA ARG A 58 6.03 -29.95 -3.37
C ARG A 58 5.17 -31.15 -2.97
N LEU A 59 3.86 -30.92 -2.85
CA LEU A 59 2.90 -31.98 -2.51
C LEU A 59 2.53 -32.81 -3.73
N LYS A 60 2.19 -34.09 -3.51
CA LYS A 60 1.60 -34.95 -4.55
C LYS A 60 0.22 -34.41 -4.95
N LYS A 61 -0.13 -34.53 -6.23
CA LYS A 61 -1.44 -34.09 -6.73
C LYS A 61 -2.57 -34.81 -5.96
N GLY A 62 -3.54 -34.04 -5.47
CA GLY A 62 -4.68 -34.56 -4.68
C GLY A 62 -4.41 -34.69 -3.17
N THR A 63 -3.20 -34.39 -2.69
CA THR A 63 -2.92 -34.37 -1.24
C THR A 63 -3.72 -33.27 -0.55
N ASN A 64 -4.44 -33.64 0.51
CA ASN A 64 -5.05 -32.66 1.41
C ASN A 64 -3.97 -32.05 2.31
N TYR A 65 -3.57 -30.82 2.02
CA TYR A 65 -2.52 -30.13 2.77
C TYR A 65 -2.89 -29.91 4.25
N LYS A 66 -4.17 -29.72 4.59
CA LYS A 66 -4.58 -29.56 6.00
C LYS A 66 -4.37 -30.84 6.81
N ALA A 67 -4.61 -32.00 6.18
CA ALA A 67 -4.34 -33.29 6.80
C ALA A 67 -2.83 -33.56 6.96
N LEU A 68 -1.99 -32.97 6.10
CA LEU A 68 -0.54 -33.00 6.27
C LEU A 68 -0.09 -32.05 7.38
N GLU A 69 -0.59 -30.81 7.39
CA GLU A 69 -0.26 -29.79 8.39
C GLU A 69 -0.62 -30.26 9.81
N ALA A 70 -1.74 -30.97 9.98
CA ALA A 70 -2.11 -31.57 11.26
C ALA A 70 -1.06 -32.56 11.82
N LYS A 71 -0.19 -33.12 10.95
CA LYS A 71 0.91 -34.01 11.36
C LYS A 71 2.16 -33.26 11.81
N PHE A 72 2.24 -31.94 11.58
CA PHE A 72 3.41 -31.15 11.94
C PHE A 72 3.60 -30.96 13.44
N ALA A 73 2.54 -31.04 14.24
CA ALA A 73 2.69 -31.09 15.69
C ALA A 73 3.50 -32.31 16.15
N ALA A 74 3.22 -33.49 15.58
CA ALA A 74 3.98 -34.70 15.87
C ALA A 74 5.41 -34.65 15.31
N PHE A 75 5.61 -33.99 14.17
CA PHE A 75 6.93 -33.73 13.61
C PHE A 75 7.77 -32.83 14.54
N SER A 76 7.19 -31.71 14.98
CA SER A 76 7.81 -30.79 15.93
C SER A 76 8.15 -31.50 17.24
N GLN A 77 7.22 -32.28 17.80
CA GLN A 77 7.49 -33.06 19.02
C GLN A 77 8.63 -34.08 18.84
N ARG A 78 8.77 -34.70 17.67
CA ARG A 78 9.82 -35.68 17.40
C ARG A 78 11.21 -35.04 17.26
N HIS A 79 11.29 -33.88 16.60
CA HIS A 79 12.56 -33.27 16.22
C HIS A 79 12.98 -32.11 17.13
N PHE A 80 12.03 -31.29 17.60
CA PHE A 80 12.26 -30.12 18.47
C PHE A 80 11.94 -30.42 19.95
N GLN A 81 11.22 -31.51 20.22
CA GLN A 81 10.85 -31.97 21.56
C GLN A 81 10.14 -30.87 22.39
N GLY A 82 9.22 -30.16 21.75
CA GLY A 82 8.57 -28.98 22.32
C GLY A 82 9.51 -27.79 22.31
N ASN A 83 9.79 -27.22 23.48
CA ASN A 83 10.68 -26.06 23.64
C ASN A 83 12.13 -26.42 23.98
N LYS A 84 12.50 -27.72 23.98
CA LYS A 84 13.83 -28.14 24.44
C LYS A 84 14.95 -27.72 23.50
N VAL A 85 14.70 -27.74 22.20
CA VAL A 85 15.71 -27.47 21.18
C VAL A 85 15.82 -25.97 20.89
N SER A 86 14.71 -25.30 20.58
CA SER A 86 14.72 -23.87 20.21
C SER A 86 14.41 -22.92 21.37
N GLY A 87 13.96 -23.42 22.53
CA GLY A 87 13.43 -22.58 23.61
C GLY A 87 11.97 -22.12 23.40
N SER A 88 11.34 -22.47 22.27
CA SER A 88 9.94 -22.18 21.94
C SER A 88 9.21 -23.40 21.37
N ASP A 89 7.88 -23.42 21.51
CA ASP A 89 7.06 -24.45 20.86
C ASP A 89 6.96 -24.16 19.35
N GLU A 90 7.75 -24.87 18.54
CA GLU A 90 7.79 -24.67 17.09
C GLU A 90 6.55 -25.23 16.41
N LYS A 91 5.77 -24.34 15.79
CA LYS A 91 4.57 -24.70 15.02
C LYS A 91 4.77 -24.39 13.55
N PHE A 92 4.73 -25.45 12.74
CA PHE A 92 4.87 -25.33 11.31
C PHE A 92 3.50 -25.21 10.66
N HIS A 93 3.39 -24.29 9.69
CA HIS A 93 2.19 -24.05 8.90
C HIS A 93 2.52 -24.09 7.41
N LEU A 94 1.58 -24.56 6.58
CA LEU A 94 1.75 -24.56 5.14
C LEU A 94 1.13 -23.33 4.51
N GLN A 95 1.94 -22.61 3.75
CA GLN A 95 1.47 -21.53 2.91
C GLN A 95 1.50 -21.95 1.43
N PRO A 96 0.38 -21.85 0.71
CA PRO A 96 0.40 -21.99 -0.73
C PRO A 96 1.30 -20.92 -1.36
N LEU A 97 2.24 -21.33 -2.21
CA LEU A 97 3.16 -20.40 -2.88
C LEU A 97 2.44 -19.29 -3.67
N THR A 98 1.25 -19.58 -4.22
CA THR A 98 0.42 -18.61 -4.93
C THR A 98 -0.14 -17.50 -4.04
N LYS A 99 -0.08 -17.65 -2.71
CA LYS A 99 -0.52 -16.65 -1.73
C LYS A 99 0.64 -15.87 -1.09
N ALA A 100 1.87 -16.38 -1.16
CA ALA A 100 3.03 -15.81 -0.48
C ALA A 100 3.26 -14.32 -0.83
N HIS A 101 3.08 -13.93 -2.09
CA HIS A 101 3.31 -12.54 -2.48
C HIS A 101 2.27 -11.55 -1.96
N LEU A 102 0.96 -11.88 -1.97
CA LEU A 102 -0.12 -10.90 -1.69
C LEU A 102 -0.80 -11.05 -0.33
N TYR A 103 -0.66 -12.22 0.31
CA TYR A 103 -1.39 -12.58 1.52
C TYR A 103 -0.46 -13.10 2.63
N SER A 104 0.87 -13.00 2.48
CA SER A 104 1.77 -13.35 3.57
C SER A 104 1.85 -12.20 4.57
N ASP A 105 1.76 -12.56 5.84
CA ASP A 105 1.96 -11.69 7.00
C ASP A 105 2.94 -12.35 7.99
N TYR A 106 3.82 -13.20 7.47
CA TYR A 106 4.88 -13.82 8.26
C TYR A 106 6.03 -12.84 8.47
N GLU A 107 6.64 -12.93 9.66
CA GLU A 107 7.77 -12.08 10.05
C GLU A 107 8.97 -12.18 9.09
N TYR A 108 9.24 -13.37 8.55
CA TYR A 108 10.35 -13.64 7.63
C TYR A 108 9.86 -14.25 6.33
N GLU A 109 9.43 -13.40 5.40
CA GLU A 109 9.08 -13.84 4.04
C GLU A 109 10.25 -13.67 3.07
N ILE A 110 10.38 -14.61 2.14
CA ILE A 110 11.40 -14.52 1.08
C ILE A 110 10.92 -13.63 -0.06
N GLY A 111 11.76 -12.66 -0.44
CA GLY A 111 11.44 -11.69 -1.49
C GLY A 111 10.52 -10.56 -1.01
N LYS A 112 9.98 -9.80 -1.96
CA LYS A 112 9.09 -8.66 -1.67
C LYS A 112 7.65 -9.15 -1.53
N THR A 113 7.03 -8.85 -0.40
CA THR A 113 5.58 -8.99 -0.21
C THR A 113 4.85 -7.74 -0.69
N GLY A 114 3.62 -7.93 -1.15
CA GLY A 114 2.67 -6.89 -1.51
C GLY A 114 1.38 -7.07 -0.70
N SER A 115 0.47 -6.11 -0.82
CA SER A 115 -0.81 -6.14 -0.11
C SER A 115 -1.94 -6.50 -1.06
N ALA A 116 -2.61 -7.64 -0.83
CA ALA A 116 -3.84 -7.98 -1.54
C ALA A 116 -4.90 -6.88 -1.39
N THR A 117 -4.99 -6.25 -0.22
CA THR A 117 -5.92 -5.14 0.05
C THR A 117 -5.69 -3.97 -0.89
N VAL A 118 -4.43 -3.59 -1.11
CA VAL A 118 -4.06 -2.53 -2.06
C VAL A 118 -4.44 -2.93 -3.48
N VAL A 119 -4.08 -4.14 -3.93
CA VAL A 119 -4.36 -4.61 -5.29
C VAL A 119 -5.87 -4.69 -5.56
N TRP A 120 -6.63 -5.32 -4.66
CA TRP A 120 -8.09 -5.40 -4.78
C TRP A 120 -8.75 -4.04 -4.66
N GLY A 121 -8.26 -3.16 -3.79
CA GLY A 121 -8.71 -1.78 -3.68
C GLY A 121 -8.58 -1.04 -5.02
N LEU A 122 -7.41 -1.11 -5.65
CA LEU A 122 -7.18 -0.52 -6.97
C LEU A 122 -8.08 -1.12 -8.06
N LEU A 123 -8.28 -2.44 -8.07
CA LEU A 123 -9.18 -3.11 -9.02
C LEU A 123 -10.64 -2.70 -8.83
N ILE A 124 -11.11 -2.59 -7.59
CA ILE A 124 -12.48 -2.13 -7.27
C ILE A 124 -12.68 -0.68 -7.73
N ILE A 125 -11.69 0.19 -7.49
CA ILE A 125 -11.74 1.59 -7.94
C ILE A 125 -11.79 1.66 -9.47
N ALA A 126 -10.95 0.89 -10.16
CA ALA A 126 -10.96 0.82 -11.63
C ALA A 126 -12.33 0.35 -12.15
N LEU A 127 -12.92 -0.68 -11.53
CA LEU A 127 -14.26 -1.17 -11.87
C LEU A 127 -15.34 -0.09 -11.64
N PHE A 128 -15.26 0.64 -10.52
CA PHE A 128 -16.16 1.73 -10.21
C PHE A 128 -16.09 2.89 -11.21
N ILE A 129 -14.89 3.28 -11.64
CA ILE A 129 -14.71 4.33 -12.66
C ILE A 129 -15.33 3.89 -13.98
N ILE A 130 -15.10 2.63 -14.39
CA ILE A 130 -15.67 2.08 -15.61
C ILE A 130 -17.20 2.02 -15.51
N ALA A 131 -17.74 1.61 -14.37
CA ALA A 131 -19.18 1.62 -14.12
C ALA A 131 -19.76 3.04 -14.20
N ILE A 132 -19.12 4.04 -13.59
CA ILE A 132 -19.51 5.46 -13.70
C ILE A 132 -19.49 5.91 -15.17
N ALA A 133 -18.45 5.56 -15.93
CA ALA A 133 -18.34 5.89 -17.35
C ALA A 133 -19.47 5.26 -18.19
N TRP A 134 -19.78 3.98 -17.96
CA TRP A 134 -20.89 3.30 -18.63
C TRP A 134 -22.25 3.91 -18.27
N VAL A 135 -22.48 4.19 -16.98
CA VAL A 135 -23.69 4.86 -16.51
C VAL A 135 -23.85 6.22 -17.20
N ASN A 136 -22.78 7.00 -17.28
CA ASN A 136 -22.79 8.29 -17.94
C ASN A 136 -23.09 8.18 -19.42
N TYR A 137 -22.44 7.26 -20.12
CA TYR A 137 -22.72 7.02 -21.52
C TYR A 137 -24.18 6.59 -21.74
N VAL A 138 -24.70 5.65 -20.95
CA VAL A 138 -26.10 5.20 -21.04
C VAL A 138 -27.05 6.37 -20.80
N ASN A 139 -26.78 7.20 -19.80
CA ASN A 139 -27.58 8.39 -19.50
C ASN A 139 -27.56 9.39 -20.67
N LEU A 140 -26.39 9.69 -21.23
CA LEU A 140 -26.20 10.60 -22.37
C LEU A 140 -26.83 10.07 -23.68
N ALA A 141 -26.59 8.81 -24.01
CA ALA A 141 -27.12 8.15 -25.20
C ALA A 141 -28.66 8.10 -25.14
N THR A 142 -29.21 7.81 -23.96
CA THR A 142 -30.67 7.85 -23.73
C THR A 142 -31.22 9.28 -23.86
N ALA A 143 -30.52 10.29 -23.34
CA ALA A 143 -30.93 11.69 -23.52
C ALA A 143 -30.99 12.09 -25.00
N ARG A 144 -29.94 11.76 -25.79
CA ARG A 144 -29.88 12.02 -27.25
C ARG A 144 -30.86 11.18 -28.08
N SER A 145 -31.26 10.01 -27.57
CA SER A 145 -32.22 9.14 -28.25
C SER A 145 -33.58 9.82 -28.53
N VAL A 146 -33.94 10.81 -27.72
CA VAL A 146 -35.17 11.59 -27.88
C VAL A 146 -35.10 12.48 -29.12
N GLU A 147 -33.95 13.09 -29.41
CA GLU A 147 -33.72 13.86 -30.63
C GLU A 147 -33.78 12.96 -31.87
N ARG A 148 -33.20 11.75 -31.76
CA ARG A 148 -33.23 10.71 -32.81
C ARG A 148 -34.58 9.99 -32.95
N ALA A 149 -35.52 10.19 -32.03
CA ALA A 149 -36.79 9.49 -32.07
C ALA A 149 -37.64 9.89 -33.31
N LYS A 150 -37.55 11.16 -33.77
CA LYS A 150 -38.20 11.62 -35.01
C LYS A 150 -37.69 10.86 -36.23
N GLU A 151 -36.36 10.72 -36.36
CA GLU A 151 -35.71 9.97 -37.44
C GLU A 151 -36.14 8.49 -37.45
N VAL A 152 -36.13 7.84 -36.28
CA VAL A 152 -36.57 6.45 -36.13
C VAL A 152 -38.06 6.28 -36.43
N GLY A 153 -38.89 7.25 -36.04
CA GLY A 153 -40.32 7.28 -36.34
C GLY A 153 -40.59 7.33 -37.84
N ILE A 154 -39.90 8.21 -38.57
CA ILE A 154 -39.99 8.32 -40.03
C ILE A 154 -39.53 7.02 -40.70
N ARG A 155 -38.41 6.43 -40.27
CA ARG A 155 -37.90 5.17 -40.85
C ARG A 155 -38.83 3.98 -40.62
N LYS A 156 -39.46 3.87 -39.44
CA LYS A 156 -40.46 2.81 -39.18
C LYS A 156 -41.71 2.98 -40.05
N VAL A 157 -42.16 4.22 -40.26
CA VAL A 157 -43.28 4.51 -41.17
C VAL A 157 -42.90 4.19 -42.62
N ALA A 158 -41.64 4.39 -43.00
CA ALA A 158 -41.08 3.99 -44.30
C ALA A 158 -40.73 2.49 -44.42
N GLY A 159 -41.13 1.64 -43.46
CA GLY A 159 -41.00 0.18 -43.56
C GLY A 159 -39.75 -0.43 -42.90
N ALA A 160 -38.92 0.33 -42.20
CA ALA A 160 -37.75 -0.22 -41.51
C ALA A 160 -38.15 -1.19 -40.38
N SER A 161 -37.61 -2.41 -40.42
CA SER A 161 -37.85 -3.42 -39.38
C SER A 161 -37.11 -3.09 -38.08
N LYS A 162 -37.65 -3.56 -36.94
CA LYS A 162 -37.05 -3.38 -35.61
C LYS A 162 -35.59 -3.89 -35.55
N GLY A 163 -35.31 -5.00 -36.22
CA GLY A 163 -33.97 -5.62 -36.25
C GLY A 163 -32.95 -4.87 -37.11
N GLN A 164 -33.38 -4.17 -38.16
CA GLN A 164 -32.49 -3.31 -38.96
C GLN A 164 -32.04 -2.08 -38.15
N LEU A 165 -32.95 -1.44 -37.43
CA LEU A 165 -32.64 -0.29 -36.57
C LEU A 165 -31.70 -0.66 -35.43
N ILE A 166 -31.94 -1.80 -34.77
CA ILE A 166 -31.06 -2.28 -33.68
C ILE A 166 -29.64 -2.56 -34.21
N ARG A 167 -29.50 -3.26 -35.34
CA ARG A 167 -28.18 -3.54 -35.94
C ARG A 167 -27.44 -2.28 -36.34
N GLN A 168 -28.13 -1.29 -36.91
CA GLN A 168 -27.53 0.00 -37.27
C GLN A 168 -26.98 0.73 -36.02
N PHE A 169 -27.78 0.84 -34.96
CA PHE A 169 -27.33 1.53 -33.73
C PHE A 169 -26.20 0.79 -33.00
N LEU A 170 -26.23 -0.55 -33.02
CA LEU A 170 -25.12 -1.35 -32.47
C LEU A 170 -23.84 -1.15 -33.29
N ALA A 171 -23.92 -1.09 -34.63
CA ALA A 171 -22.78 -0.83 -35.49
C ALA A 171 -22.20 0.58 -35.28
N GLU A 172 -23.05 1.61 -35.15
CA GLU A 172 -22.61 2.98 -34.84
C GLU A 172 -21.92 3.03 -33.46
N SER A 173 -22.51 2.38 -32.46
CA SER A 173 -21.93 2.31 -31.11
C SER A 173 -20.60 1.56 -31.11
N LEU A 174 -20.48 0.48 -31.89
CA LEU A 174 -19.23 -0.27 -32.05
C LEU A 174 -18.13 0.61 -32.66
N PHE A 175 -18.45 1.36 -33.72
CA PHE A 175 -17.48 2.23 -34.40
C PHE A 175 -16.98 3.35 -33.49
N VAL A 176 -17.87 4.01 -32.73
CA VAL A 176 -17.48 5.04 -31.76
C VAL A 176 -16.62 4.45 -30.65
N ASN A 177 -16.97 3.27 -30.11
CA ASN A 177 -16.17 2.60 -29.08
C ASN A 177 -14.80 2.15 -29.61
N LEU A 178 -14.70 1.75 -30.87
CA LEU A 178 -13.42 1.37 -31.50
C LEU A 178 -12.50 2.59 -31.65
N ILE A 179 -13.03 3.74 -32.10
CA ILE A 179 -12.27 4.99 -32.16
C ILE A 179 -11.82 5.40 -30.76
N ALA A 180 -12.72 5.33 -29.77
CA ALA A 180 -12.39 5.64 -28.38
C ALA A 180 -11.29 4.71 -27.83
N LEU A 181 -11.32 3.41 -28.17
CA LEU A 181 -10.25 2.47 -27.81
C LEU A 181 -8.91 2.88 -28.43
N LEU A 182 -8.88 3.20 -29.73
CA LEU A 182 -7.64 3.60 -30.42
C LEU A 182 -7.04 4.85 -29.79
N ILE A 183 -7.87 5.84 -29.49
CA ILE A 183 -7.45 7.05 -28.77
C ILE A 183 -6.94 6.69 -27.38
N SER A 184 -7.64 5.83 -26.64
CA SER A 184 -7.23 5.39 -25.31
C SER A 184 -5.90 4.65 -25.33
N LEU A 185 -5.66 3.78 -26.31
CA LEU A 185 -4.37 3.08 -26.46
C LEU A 185 -3.24 4.06 -26.77
N GLY A 186 -3.49 5.05 -27.65
CA GLY A 186 -2.53 6.12 -27.92
C GLY A 186 -2.19 6.92 -26.65
N LEU A 187 -3.20 7.28 -25.85
CA LEU A 187 -3.01 7.99 -24.59
C LEU A 187 -2.25 7.15 -23.55
N VAL A 188 -2.55 5.85 -23.43
CA VAL A 188 -1.82 4.96 -22.53
C VAL A 188 -0.35 4.90 -22.91
N LEU A 189 -0.02 4.76 -24.19
CA LEU A 189 1.38 4.74 -24.66
C LEU A 189 2.10 6.07 -24.39
N LEU A 190 1.43 7.20 -24.61
CA LEU A 190 2.01 8.53 -24.37
C LEU A 190 2.22 8.84 -22.88
N LEU A 191 1.31 8.37 -22.02
CA LEU A 191 1.33 8.66 -20.58
C LEU A 191 2.05 7.57 -19.75
N GLN A 192 2.41 6.44 -20.37
CA GLN A 192 2.98 5.28 -19.67
C GLN A 192 4.22 5.65 -18.87
N ASP A 193 5.16 6.38 -19.47
CA ASP A 193 6.43 6.71 -18.81
C ASP A 193 6.22 7.66 -17.62
N SER A 194 5.33 8.66 -17.78
CA SER A 194 4.96 9.57 -16.68
C SER A 194 4.26 8.81 -15.55
N PHE A 195 3.40 7.84 -15.89
CA PHE A 195 2.73 6.98 -14.91
C PHE A 195 3.73 6.07 -14.19
N ASN A 196 4.64 5.43 -14.93
CA ASN A 196 5.71 4.57 -14.41
C ASN A 196 6.63 5.32 -13.44
N GLN A 197 7.02 6.55 -13.78
CA GLN A 197 7.79 7.42 -12.88
C GLN A 197 7.01 7.77 -11.61
N MET A 198 5.70 8.04 -11.73
CA MET A 198 4.85 8.34 -10.58
C MET A 198 4.73 7.15 -9.62
N ILE A 199 4.59 5.94 -10.15
CA ILE A 199 4.38 4.72 -9.35
C ILE A 199 5.69 4.03 -8.94
N GLY A 200 6.80 4.32 -9.63
CA GLY A 200 8.10 3.67 -9.41
C GLY A 200 8.18 2.23 -9.89
N TYR A 201 7.39 1.87 -10.92
CA TYR A 201 7.37 0.54 -11.55
C TYR A 201 7.45 0.71 -13.07
N ASN A 202 8.19 -0.18 -13.74
CA ASN A 202 8.30 -0.19 -15.19
C ASN A 202 7.19 -1.05 -15.80
N LEU A 203 5.96 -0.52 -15.85
CA LEU A 203 4.87 -1.20 -16.55
C LEU A 203 5.05 -1.04 -18.06
N SER A 204 4.91 -2.14 -18.80
CA SER A 204 4.97 -2.14 -20.26
C SER A 204 3.77 -2.87 -20.85
N MET A 205 3.17 -2.28 -21.89
CA MET A 205 2.16 -2.97 -22.70
C MET A 205 2.67 -4.28 -23.31
N ALA A 206 3.99 -4.47 -23.43
CA ALA A 206 4.57 -5.74 -23.88
C ALA A 206 4.17 -6.93 -22.99
N TYR A 207 3.94 -6.71 -21.69
CA TYR A 207 3.53 -7.78 -20.77
C TYR A 207 2.19 -8.40 -21.18
N LEU A 208 1.27 -7.64 -21.77
CA LEU A 208 -0.04 -8.14 -22.24
C LEU A 208 0.09 -9.21 -23.35
N PHE A 209 1.22 -9.25 -24.04
CA PHE A 209 1.50 -10.21 -25.11
C PHE A 209 2.35 -11.41 -24.66
N THR A 210 2.69 -11.49 -23.37
CA THR A 210 3.46 -12.62 -22.81
C THR A 210 2.58 -13.83 -22.51
N LYS A 211 3.17 -15.03 -22.53
CA LYS A 211 2.48 -16.27 -22.12
C LYS A 211 2.31 -16.30 -20.60
N GLY A 212 1.13 -16.69 -20.13
CA GLY A 212 0.84 -16.91 -18.71
C GLY A 212 -0.16 -15.92 -18.12
N MET A 213 -0.31 -15.97 -16.78
CA MET A 213 -1.32 -15.21 -16.04
C MET A 213 -1.08 -13.69 -16.11
N SER A 214 0.17 -13.25 -16.25
CA SER A 214 0.57 -11.84 -16.42
C SER A 214 0.39 -11.29 -17.83
N GLY A 215 0.01 -12.11 -18.82
CA GLY A 215 -0.15 -11.69 -20.21
C GLY A 215 -1.52 -12.02 -20.77
N TYR A 216 -1.65 -13.10 -21.55
CA TYR A 216 -2.91 -13.42 -22.27
C TYR A 216 -4.16 -13.44 -21.39
N THR A 217 -4.08 -13.87 -20.13
CA THR A 217 -5.24 -13.87 -19.23
C THR A 217 -5.76 -12.46 -18.97
N ILE A 218 -4.87 -11.49 -18.73
CA ILE A 218 -5.24 -10.09 -18.51
C ILE A 218 -5.81 -9.51 -19.82
N THR A 219 -5.17 -9.78 -20.94
CA THR A 219 -5.62 -9.30 -22.26
C THR A 219 -7.02 -9.82 -22.62
N ILE A 220 -7.29 -11.10 -22.36
CA ILE A 220 -8.62 -11.69 -22.54
C ILE A 220 -9.63 -11.03 -21.58
N GLY A 221 -9.25 -10.80 -20.32
CA GLY A 221 -10.10 -10.12 -19.34
C GLY A 221 -10.49 -8.69 -19.79
N LEU A 222 -9.53 -7.92 -20.28
CA LEU A 222 -9.75 -6.58 -20.84
C LEU A 222 -10.66 -6.62 -22.07
N ALA A 223 -10.45 -7.59 -22.98
CA ALA A 223 -11.30 -7.79 -24.15
C ALA A 223 -12.75 -8.13 -23.77
N ILE A 224 -12.94 -9.03 -22.80
CA ILE A 224 -14.27 -9.35 -22.26
C ILE A 224 -14.93 -8.11 -21.66
N MET A 225 -14.18 -7.33 -20.87
CA MET A 225 -14.69 -6.11 -20.24
C MET A 225 -15.13 -5.07 -21.29
N MET A 226 -14.35 -4.93 -22.37
CA MET A 226 -14.70 -4.04 -23.49
C MET A 226 -15.98 -4.49 -24.19
N ILE A 227 -16.08 -5.79 -24.53
CA ILE A 227 -17.28 -6.36 -25.16
C ILE A 227 -18.50 -6.16 -24.26
N ALA A 228 -18.36 -6.45 -22.96
CA ALA A 228 -19.41 -6.21 -21.98
C ALA A 228 -19.83 -4.74 -21.94
N GLY A 229 -18.87 -3.81 -21.98
CA GLY A 229 -19.14 -2.38 -22.05
C GLY A 229 -19.94 -1.97 -23.29
N ILE A 230 -19.57 -2.46 -24.47
CA ILE A 230 -20.30 -2.19 -25.73
C ILE A 230 -21.73 -2.74 -25.65
N LEU A 231 -21.90 -3.95 -25.12
CA LEU A 231 -23.21 -4.57 -24.96
C LEU A 231 -24.07 -3.80 -23.97
N ILE A 232 -23.58 -3.52 -22.76
CA ILE A 232 -24.35 -2.82 -21.72
C ILE A 232 -24.72 -1.40 -22.19
N SER A 233 -23.77 -0.69 -22.78
CA SER A 233 -23.94 0.70 -23.20
C SER A 233 -24.82 0.87 -24.44
N GLY A 234 -24.77 -0.08 -25.39
CA GLY A 234 -25.53 -0.04 -26.64
C GLY A 234 -26.91 -0.71 -26.55
N PHE A 235 -27.05 -1.77 -25.73
CA PHE A 235 -28.29 -2.55 -25.67
C PHE A 235 -29.44 -1.76 -25.03
N TYR A 236 -29.16 -0.98 -23.98
CA TYR A 236 -30.19 -0.19 -23.31
C TYR A 236 -30.81 0.90 -24.21
N PRO A 237 -30.04 1.80 -24.86
CA PRO A 237 -30.60 2.75 -25.82
C PRO A 237 -31.31 2.06 -26.99
N ALA A 238 -30.74 1.00 -27.56
CA ALA A 238 -31.34 0.28 -28.69
C ALA A 238 -32.70 -0.36 -28.32
N PHE A 239 -32.83 -0.93 -27.12
CA PHE A 239 -34.09 -1.50 -26.65
C PHE A 239 -35.14 -0.41 -26.39
N VAL A 240 -34.74 0.70 -25.76
CA VAL A 240 -35.62 1.86 -25.52
C VAL A 240 -36.08 2.48 -26.84
N LEU A 241 -35.17 2.79 -27.77
CA LEU A 241 -35.45 3.36 -29.09
C LEU A 241 -36.34 2.46 -29.94
N SER A 242 -36.06 1.15 -29.95
CA SER A 242 -36.82 0.20 -30.76
C SER A 242 -38.25 -0.02 -30.26
N SER A 243 -38.55 0.33 -29.00
CA SER A 243 -39.88 0.22 -28.40
C SER A 243 -40.84 1.38 -28.72
N PHE A 244 -40.36 2.46 -29.35
CA PHE A 244 -41.20 3.63 -29.62
C PHE A 244 -42.31 3.35 -30.64
N ARG A 245 -43.51 3.84 -30.32
CA ARG A 245 -44.71 3.84 -31.18
C ARG A 245 -44.71 5.09 -32.08
N PRO A 246 -44.60 4.97 -33.42
CA PRO A 246 -44.46 6.10 -34.34
C PRO A 246 -45.58 7.15 -34.21
N ALA A 247 -46.82 6.70 -33.98
CA ALA A 247 -47.99 7.58 -33.87
C ALA A 247 -47.94 8.57 -32.69
N LEU A 248 -47.24 8.24 -31.60
CA LEU A 248 -47.07 9.12 -30.44
C LEU A 248 -45.89 10.08 -30.62
N VAL A 249 -44.83 9.61 -31.28
CA VAL A 249 -43.62 10.40 -31.56
C VAL A 249 -43.92 11.54 -32.55
N LEU A 250 -44.72 11.27 -33.59
CA LEU A 250 -45.09 12.27 -34.59
C LEU A 250 -46.11 13.31 -34.09
N LYS A 251 -46.89 12.99 -33.04
CA LYS A 251 -47.82 13.93 -32.37
C LYS A 251 -47.17 14.79 -31.29
N GLY A 252 -45.84 14.74 -31.12
CA GLY A 252 -45.11 15.54 -30.13
C GLY A 252 -45.37 15.18 -28.66
N LYS A 253 -46.20 14.15 -28.37
CA LYS A 253 -46.47 13.67 -27.01
C LYS A 253 -45.35 12.74 -26.54
N PHE A 254 -44.20 13.33 -26.23
CA PHE A 254 -43.09 12.66 -25.56
C PHE A 254 -43.40 12.45 -24.07
N SER A 255 -44.10 11.38 -23.69
CA SER A 255 -44.16 10.97 -22.29
C SER A 255 -43.05 9.96 -22.00
N SER A 256 -41.99 10.40 -21.31
CA SER A 256 -41.02 9.49 -20.69
C SER A 256 -41.79 8.52 -19.78
N SER A 257 -41.69 7.22 -20.02
CA SER A 257 -42.21 6.20 -19.09
C SER A 257 -41.65 6.43 -17.68
N GLY A 258 -42.51 6.40 -16.66
CA GLY A 258 -42.10 6.61 -15.25
C GLY A 258 -41.00 5.65 -14.78
N LYS A 259 -40.97 4.42 -15.32
CA LYS A 259 -39.92 3.42 -15.05
C LYS A 259 -38.54 3.86 -15.53
N GLY A 260 -38.46 4.56 -16.67
CA GLY A 260 -37.19 5.08 -17.21
C GLY A 260 -36.63 6.27 -16.42
N ILE A 261 -37.49 7.06 -15.77
CA ILE A 261 -37.07 8.14 -14.86
C ILE A 261 -36.50 7.55 -13.57
N LEU A 262 -37.14 6.53 -13.00
CA LEU A 262 -36.70 5.88 -11.77
C LEU A 262 -35.32 5.22 -11.93
N LEU A 263 -35.11 4.50 -13.04
CA LEU A 263 -33.81 3.88 -13.33
C LEU A 263 -32.69 4.93 -13.43
N ARG A 264 -32.90 6.03 -14.16
CA ARG A 264 -31.90 7.12 -14.26
C ARG A 264 -31.58 7.72 -12.89
N LYS A 265 -32.59 7.96 -12.06
CA LYS A 265 -32.37 8.46 -10.69
C LYS A 265 -31.50 7.49 -9.88
N GLY A 266 -31.78 6.19 -9.95
CA GLY A 266 -30.97 5.15 -9.29
C GLY A 266 -29.52 5.11 -9.80
N LEU A 267 -29.32 5.18 -11.12
CA LEU A 267 -27.98 5.21 -11.73
C LEU A 267 -27.19 6.45 -11.31
N VAL A 268 -27.83 7.62 -11.26
CA VAL A 268 -27.20 8.87 -10.77
C VAL A 268 -26.87 8.78 -9.28
N ILE A 269 -27.77 8.22 -8.46
CA ILE A 269 -27.50 7.99 -7.02
C ILE A 269 -26.29 7.09 -6.85
N GLY A 270 -26.21 5.97 -7.56
CA GLY A 270 -25.08 5.04 -7.49
C GLY A 270 -23.76 5.69 -7.91
N GLN A 271 -23.77 6.42 -9.02
CA GLN A 271 -22.60 7.17 -9.50
C GLN A 271 -22.10 8.18 -8.46
N PHE A 272 -22.97 9.02 -7.92
CA PHE A 272 -22.58 9.98 -6.88
C PHE A 272 -22.19 9.30 -5.57
N ALA A 273 -22.79 8.17 -5.24
CA ALA A 273 -22.44 7.43 -4.03
C ALA A 273 -21.00 6.91 -4.12
N ILE A 274 -20.62 6.37 -5.28
CA ILE A 274 -19.24 5.97 -5.59
C ILE A 274 -18.31 7.19 -5.51
N THR A 275 -18.65 8.31 -6.14
CA THR A 275 -17.83 9.54 -6.09
C THR A 275 -17.62 10.03 -4.66
N VAL A 276 -18.68 10.10 -3.85
CA VAL A 276 -18.60 10.51 -2.44
C VAL A 276 -17.75 9.52 -1.64
N ALA A 277 -17.90 8.22 -1.85
CA ALA A 277 -17.10 7.20 -1.18
C ALA A 277 -15.60 7.32 -1.52
N LEU A 278 -15.27 7.59 -2.79
CA LEU A 278 -13.91 7.86 -3.24
C LEU A 278 -13.33 9.17 -2.66
N ILE A 279 -14.14 10.23 -2.52
CA ILE A 279 -13.70 11.45 -1.83
C ILE A 279 -13.39 11.14 -0.35
N ILE A 280 -14.29 10.45 0.35
CA ILE A 280 -14.09 10.04 1.75
C ILE A 280 -12.81 9.20 1.90
N GLY A 281 -12.66 8.16 1.07
CA GLY A 281 -11.49 7.29 1.07
C GLY A 281 -10.19 8.08 0.85
N SER A 282 -10.18 9.02 -0.10
CA SER A 282 -9.00 9.86 -0.40
C SER A 282 -8.59 10.69 0.82
N PHE A 283 -9.56 11.31 1.50
CA PHE A 283 -9.29 12.08 2.70
C PHE A 283 -8.81 11.22 3.87
N VAL A 284 -9.39 10.03 4.07
CA VAL A 284 -8.97 9.10 5.13
C VAL A 284 -7.55 8.61 4.87
N VAL A 285 -7.24 8.16 3.65
CA VAL A 285 -5.88 7.72 3.28
C VAL A 285 -4.88 8.86 3.44
N TYR A 286 -5.21 10.06 2.96
CA TYR A 286 -4.35 11.23 3.13
C TYR A 286 -4.09 11.56 4.60
N LYS A 287 -5.14 11.56 5.45
CA LYS A 287 -4.98 11.83 6.88
C LYS A 287 -4.18 10.73 7.60
N GLN A 288 -4.39 9.47 7.26
CA GLN A 288 -3.63 8.36 7.85
C GLN A 288 -2.15 8.44 7.47
N LEU A 289 -1.83 8.68 6.19
CA LEU A 289 -0.45 8.86 5.73
C LEU A 289 0.23 10.05 6.40
N ARG A 290 -0.48 11.17 6.56
CA ARG A 290 0.04 12.35 7.26
C ARG A 290 0.25 12.08 8.75
N PHE A 291 -0.67 11.35 9.39
CA PHE A 291 -0.54 10.95 10.79
C PHE A 291 0.70 10.09 11.00
N VAL A 292 0.88 9.06 10.17
CA VAL A 292 2.06 8.18 10.19
C VAL A 292 3.36 8.96 9.99
N SER A 293 3.38 9.92 9.05
CA SER A 293 4.59 10.71 8.75
C SER A 293 4.92 11.77 9.81
N SER A 294 3.99 12.12 10.70
CA SER A 294 4.17 13.17 11.72
C SER A 294 4.24 12.63 13.15
N GLN A 295 4.09 11.32 13.33
CA GLN A 295 4.15 10.71 14.65
C GLN A 295 5.58 10.70 15.18
N GLN A 296 5.72 11.01 16.48
CA GLN A 296 6.99 10.92 17.17
C GLN A 296 7.40 9.45 17.25
N LEU A 297 8.51 9.10 16.60
CA LEU A 297 9.02 7.72 16.56
C LEU A 297 9.68 7.28 17.88
N GLY A 298 9.86 8.19 18.85
CA GLY A 298 10.63 7.92 20.07
C GLY A 298 12.15 7.88 19.85
N LEU A 299 12.60 8.18 18.62
CA LEU A 299 13.98 8.27 18.18
C LEU A 299 14.11 9.31 17.06
N ASN A 300 15.33 9.77 16.82
CA ASN A 300 15.67 10.70 15.75
C ASN A 300 16.37 9.94 14.63
N LEU A 301 15.81 9.98 13.41
CA LEU A 301 16.38 9.38 12.20
C LEU A 301 17.06 10.41 11.29
N ASP A 302 16.92 11.69 11.62
CA ASP A 302 17.28 12.80 10.74
C ASP A 302 18.79 12.90 10.58
N GLN A 303 19.23 12.99 9.33
CA GLN A 303 20.64 13.16 8.99
C GLN A 303 21.55 12.06 9.56
N ILE A 304 21.02 10.83 9.71
CA ILE A 304 21.82 9.66 10.06
C ILE A 304 22.21 8.92 8.78
N LEU A 305 23.50 8.97 8.47
CA LEU A 305 24.14 8.19 7.43
C LEU A 305 24.45 6.81 7.99
N VAL A 306 23.97 5.75 7.35
CA VAL A 306 24.31 4.37 7.73
C VAL A 306 25.24 3.79 6.70
N VAL A 307 26.42 3.38 7.13
CA VAL A 307 27.41 2.65 6.34
C VAL A 307 27.30 1.17 6.72
N ASN A 308 27.16 0.29 5.74
CA ASN A 308 27.16 -1.15 6.01
C ASN A 308 28.53 -1.56 6.58
N GLY A 309 28.52 -2.40 7.61
CA GLY A 309 29.75 -2.80 8.29
C GLY A 309 30.69 -3.61 7.38
N PRO A 310 31.97 -3.74 7.76
CA PRO A 310 32.96 -4.46 6.97
C PRO A 310 32.64 -5.96 6.92
N SER A 311 32.53 -6.50 5.71
CA SER A 311 32.15 -7.88 5.41
C SER A 311 33.29 -8.80 5.03
N LEU A 312 34.40 -8.24 4.57
CA LEU A 312 35.62 -8.96 4.22
C LEU A 312 36.61 -9.04 5.40
N THR A 313 36.30 -8.37 6.51
CA THR A 313 37.12 -8.38 7.72
C THR A 313 36.61 -9.43 8.70
N ARG A 314 37.49 -10.33 9.15
CA ARG A 314 37.15 -11.37 10.12
C ARG A 314 36.92 -10.79 11.51
N TRP A 315 36.00 -11.39 12.26
CA TRP A 315 35.85 -11.12 13.69
C TRP A 315 37.05 -11.70 14.44
N ASP A 316 37.89 -10.83 14.99
CA ASP A 316 39.04 -11.20 15.83
C ASP A 316 39.12 -10.33 17.09
N SER A 317 40.12 -10.57 17.95
CA SER A 317 40.30 -9.81 19.19
C SER A 317 40.61 -8.33 18.97
N THR A 318 41.02 -7.93 17.76
CA THR A 318 41.36 -6.55 17.39
C THR A 318 40.20 -5.83 16.72
N PHE A 319 39.19 -6.55 16.22
CA PHE A 319 38.06 -5.98 15.47
C PHE A 319 37.35 -4.89 16.28
N ILE A 320 36.95 -5.19 17.53
CA ILE A 320 36.27 -4.22 18.41
C ILE A 320 37.14 -2.99 18.64
N SER A 321 38.45 -3.17 18.84
CA SER A 321 39.37 -2.04 19.01
C SER A 321 39.47 -1.20 17.75
N ARG A 322 39.54 -1.82 16.57
CA ARG A 322 39.63 -1.13 15.28
C ARG A 322 38.34 -0.37 14.96
N GLU A 323 37.19 -1.00 15.20
CA GLU A 323 35.88 -0.39 15.07
C GLU A 323 35.75 0.83 15.99
N ASN A 324 36.11 0.69 17.28
CA ASN A 324 36.10 1.80 18.22
C ASN A 324 37.05 2.93 17.80
N SER A 325 38.26 2.61 17.34
CA SER A 325 39.19 3.63 16.81
C SER A 325 38.63 4.34 15.60
N LEU A 326 37.98 3.64 14.66
CA LEU A 326 37.29 4.27 13.54
C LEU A 326 36.21 5.23 14.05
N LYS A 327 35.36 4.80 15.00
CA LYS A 327 34.32 5.69 15.57
C LYS A 327 34.91 6.96 16.17
N GLU A 328 36.00 6.85 16.94
CA GLU A 328 36.69 7.99 17.54
C GLU A 328 37.30 8.93 16.50
N GLU A 329 37.91 8.39 15.44
CA GLU A 329 38.44 9.21 14.33
C GLU A 329 37.31 9.88 13.52
N LEU A 330 36.20 9.19 13.30
CA LEU A 330 35.02 9.76 12.62
C LEU A 330 34.40 10.89 13.45
N LYS A 331 34.32 10.77 14.78
CA LYS A 331 33.83 11.83 15.67
C LYS A 331 34.67 13.12 15.60
N LYS A 332 35.94 13.04 15.19
CA LYS A 332 36.82 14.21 15.00
C LYS A 332 36.57 14.95 13.68
N LEU A 333 35.85 14.35 12.73
CA LEU A 333 35.61 14.96 11.43
C LEU A 333 34.63 16.15 11.55
N PRO A 334 34.90 17.28 10.88
CA PRO A 334 33.96 18.39 10.85
C PRO A 334 32.66 17.95 10.20
N GLY A 335 31.54 18.24 10.84
CA GLY A 335 30.21 17.84 10.38
C GLY A 335 29.71 16.51 10.91
N VAL A 336 30.52 15.70 11.60
CA VAL A 336 30.05 14.50 12.33
C VAL A 336 29.65 14.89 13.75
N LYS A 337 28.39 14.63 14.12
CA LYS A 337 27.81 14.94 15.45
C LYS A 337 27.79 13.75 16.39
N GLY A 338 27.96 12.54 15.88
CA GLY A 338 27.97 11.32 16.68
C GLY A 338 28.07 10.08 15.80
N VAL A 339 28.58 9.00 16.37
CA VAL A 339 28.78 7.72 15.69
C VAL A 339 28.37 6.59 16.63
N ALA A 340 27.50 5.72 16.16
CA ALA A 340 27.02 4.55 16.87
C ALA A 340 27.03 3.33 15.94
N THR A 341 27.29 2.15 16.49
CA THR A 341 27.06 0.88 15.81
C THR A 341 25.81 0.21 16.37
N THR A 342 25.06 -0.47 15.52
CA THR A 342 23.98 -1.39 15.88
C THR A 342 24.21 -2.75 15.22
N ASP A 343 23.67 -3.84 15.76
CA ASP A 343 23.83 -5.18 15.15
C ASP A 343 23.12 -5.32 13.80
N ARG A 344 22.08 -4.51 13.58
CA ARG A 344 21.28 -4.45 12.36
C ARG A 344 20.75 -3.04 12.11
N PRO A 345 20.36 -2.71 10.87
CA PRO A 345 19.72 -1.44 10.58
C PRO A 345 18.39 -1.26 11.32
N LEU A 346 18.08 -0.03 11.74
CA LEU A 346 16.71 0.28 12.17
C LEU A 346 15.75 0.19 10.98
N GLY A 347 14.51 -0.25 11.22
CA GLY A 347 13.53 -0.56 10.17
C GLY A 347 13.59 -1.99 9.62
N ASN A 348 14.60 -2.79 9.98
CA ASN A 348 14.66 -4.22 9.67
C ASN A 348 14.02 -5.06 10.79
N GLU A 349 13.76 -6.34 10.52
CA GLU A 349 13.32 -7.28 11.55
C GLU A 349 14.35 -7.45 12.69
N MET A 350 13.84 -7.49 13.92
CA MET A 350 14.64 -7.70 15.13
C MET A 350 14.66 -9.18 15.52
N ALA A 351 15.81 -9.64 15.99
CA ALA A 351 15.96 -11.02 16.39
C ALA A 351 15.25 -11.23 17.72
N ARG A 352 15.04 -12.51 18.01
CA ARG A 352 14.31 -12.94 19.18
C ARG A 352 15.31 -13.23 20.30
N ALA A 353 15.01 -12.72 21.48
CA ALA A 353 15.55 -13.21 22.73
C ALA A 353 14.59 -14.25 23.31
N PHE A 354 15.09 -15.47 23.48
CA PHE A 354 14.35 -16.59 24.05
C PHE A 354 14.63 -16.74 25.55
N ASN A 355 13.75 -17.48 26.22
CA ASN A 355 13.87 -17.81 27.65
C ASN A 355 14.03 -16.56 28.55
N VAL A 356 13.27 -15.50 28.23
CA VAL A 356 13.32 -14.28 29.02
C VAL A 356 12.38 -14.38 30.21
N ARG A 357 12.90 -14.12 31.42
CA ARG A 357 12.10 -14.11 32.66
C ARG A 357 12.85 -13.41 33.78
N ARG A 358 12.16 -13.07 34.86
CA ARG A 358 12.83 -12.65 36.10
C ARG A 358 13.65 -13.79 36.69
N LYS A 359 14.76 -13.45 37.34
CA LYS A 359 15.52 -14.41 38.15
C LYS A 359 14.61 -14.99 39.24
N GLY A 360 14.62 -16.31 39.41
CA GLY A 360 13.76 -17.03 40.35
C GLY A 360 12.32 -17.29 39.90
N ALA A 361 11.85 -16.72 38.77
CA ALA A 361 10.53 -17.05 38.23
C ALA A 361 10.49 -18.48 37.66
N ASP A 362 9.31 -19.11 37.67
CA ASP A 362 9.08 -20.44 37.07
C ASP A 362 9.55 -20.44 35.59
N PRO A 363 10.32 -21.45 35.12
CA PRO A 363 10.65 -21.61 33.71
C PRO A 363 9.45 -21.59 32.75
N LYS A 364 8.24 -21.93 33.22
CA LYS A 364 7.00 -21.77 32.45
C LYS A 364 6.62 -20.32 32.16
N ALA A 365 7.21 -19.36 32.89
CA ALA A 365 7.03 -17.93 32.67
C ALA A 365 8.01 -17.36 31.62
N ASN A 366 8.78 -18.21 30.93
CA ASN A 366 9.63 -17.79 29.82
C ASN A 366 8.78 -17.09 28.74
N MET A 367 9.25 -15.92 28.33
CA MET A 367 8.71 -15.17 27.20
C MET A 367 9.77 -14.99 26.13
N THR A 368 9.29 -14.79 24.90
CA THR A 368 10.11 -14.36 23.78
C THR A 368 9.91 -12.87 23.59
N ILE A 369 11.00 -12.10 23.60
CA ILE A 369 10.99 -10.66 23.32
C ILE A 369 11.99 -10.36 22.22
N ARG A 370 12.10 -9.10 21.79
CA ARG A 370 13.10 -8.68 20.81
C ARG A 370 14.45 -8.43 21.46
N ASN A 371 15.53 -8.71 20.74
CA ASN A 371 16.86 -8.25 21.10
C ASN A 371 17.43 -7.32 20.02
N PHE A 372 18.27 -6.39 20.47
CA PHE A 372 18.92 -5.44 19.60
C PHE A 372 20.32 -5.11 20.13
N GLY A 373 21.35 -5.46 19.37
CA GLY A 373 22.73 -5.09 19.71
C GLY A 373 22.96 -3.60 19.44
N ALA A 374 23.49 -2.90 20.43
CA ALA A 374 23.76 -1.47 20.32
C ALA A 374 25.07 -1.07 21.00
N SER A 375 25.74 -0.08 20.42
CA SER A 375 26.89 0.61 21.01
C SER A 375 26.49 1.61 22.11
N SER A 376 27.47 2.06 22.89
CA SER A 376 27.27 3.00 24.01
C SER A 376 26.67 4.33 23.58
N GLU A 377 26.97 4.77 22.37
CA GLU A 377 26.52 6.02 21.79
C GLU A 377 25.10 5.95 21.22
N PHE A 378 24.47 4.78 21.20
CA PHE A 378 23.16 4.57 20.59
C PHE A 378 22.11 5.54 21.14
N ILE A 379 22.00 5.65 22.46
CA ILE A 379 21.00 6.51 23.11
C ILE A 379 21.19 7.98 22.70
N ASP A 380 22.44 8.44 22.60
CA ASP A 380 22.75 9.84 22.27
C ASP A 380 22.55 10.15 20.78
N VAL A 381 23.06 9.28 19.89
CA VAL A 381 22.99 9.45 18.43
C VAL A 381 21.54 9.47 17.96
N TYR A 382 20.74 8.51 18.44
CA TYR A 382 19.32 8.38 18.11
C TYR A 382 18.41 9.19 19.04
N SER A 383 18.98 9.86 20.05
CA SER A 383 18.23 10.69 21.01
C SER A 383 17.07 9.93 21.68
N VAL A 384 17.31 8.67 22.03
CA VAL A 384 16.34 7.81 22.73
C VAL A 384 16.23 8.29 24.17
N LYS A 385 15.00 8.38 24.69
CA LYS A 385 14.79 8.87 26.05
C LYS A 385 15.20 7.82 27.09
N LEU A 386 16.19 8.11 27.92
CA LEU A 386 16.52 7.30 29.10
C LEU A 386 15.52 7.61 30.23
N LEU A 387 14.82 6.58 30.74
CA LEU A 387 13.84 6.72 31.82
C LEU A 387 14.46 6.48 33.21
N ALA A 388 15.41 5.56 33.31
CA ALA A 388 16.12 5.25 34.55
C ALA A 388 17.47 4.57 34.24
N GLY A 389 18.46 4.73 35.13
CA GLY A 389 19.76 4.06 35.04
C GLY A 389 20.76 4.80 34.15
N ARG A 390 21.56 4.06 33.39
CA ARG A 390 22.61 4.60 32.50
C ARG A 390 22.62 3.92 31.13
N SER A 391 23.30 4.55 30.16
CA SER A 391 23.69 3.90 28.89
C SER A 391 24.83 2.89 29.11
N PHE A 392 25.13 2.12 28.08
CA PHE A 392 26.34 1.28 28.05
C PHE A 392 27.60 2.14 28.07
N THR A 393 28.67 1.55 28.56
CA THR A 393 30.03 2.09 28.63
C THR A 393 30.99 1.11 27.97
N PRO A 394 32.20 1.52 27.55
CA PRO A 394 33.17 0.63 26.91
C PRO A 394 33.48 -0.65 27.72
N THR A 395 33.38 -0.61 29.05
CA THR A 395 33.62 -1.77 29.93
C THR A 395 32.51 -2.81 29.89
N ASP A 396 31.32 -2.45 29.39
CA ASP A 396 30.20 -3.39 29.25
C ASP A 396 30.34 -4.29 28.01
N TYR A 397 31.25 -3.95 27.08
CA TYR A 397 31.49 -4.69 25.85
C TYR A 397 32.61 -5.73 26.01
N ASN A 398 32.44 -6.88 25.35
CA ASN A 398 33.44 -7.93 25.31
C ASN A 398 33.35 -8.75 24.03
N TYR A 399 34.49 -9.12 23.44
CA TYR A 399 34.53 -10.00 22.28
C TYR A 399 34.02 -11.43 22.60
N GLN A 400 34.06 -11.83 23.87
CA GLN A 400 33.51 -13.09 24.35
C GLN A 400 32.09 -12.87 24.86
N TRP A 401 31.11 -13.39 24.11
CA TRP A 401 29.69 -13.37 24.49
C TRP A 401 29.42 -13.80 25.94
N MET A 402 30.14 -14.81 26.42
CA MET A 402 29.98 -15.38 27.77
C MET A 402 30.41 -14.44 28.91
N LYS A 403 31.12 -13.34 28.61
CA LYS A 403 31.52 -12.32 29.60
C LYS A 403 30.58 -11.12 29.68
N LEU A 404 29.66 -11.01 28.72
CA LEU A 404 28.62 -9.98 28.74
C LEU A 404 27.60 -10.31 29.83
N HIS A 405 27.23 -9.30 30.61
CA HIS A 405 26.29 -9.43 31.72
C HIS A 405 25.35 -8.22 31.87
N SER A 406 25.65 -7.08 31.25
CA SER A 406 24.80 -5.88 31.33
C SER A 406 23.76 -5.83 30.19
N LEU A 407 22.53 -5.40 30.48
CA LEU A 407 21.52 -5.10 29.46
C LEU A 407 20.69 -3.85 29.78
N ILE A 408 20.05 -3.30 28.75
CA ILE A 408 19.08 -2.20 28.85
C ILE A 408 17.74 -2.71 28.32
N MET A 409 16.62 -2.25 28.85
CA MET A 409 15.29 -2.67 28.39
C MET A 409 14.38 -1.49 28.07
N ASN A 410 13.42 -1.69 27.16
CA ASN A 410 12.40 -0.68 26.92
C ASN A 410 11.24 -0.78 27.92
N GLN A 411 10.41 0.27 27.95
CA GLN A 411 9.25 0.36 28.82
C GLN A 411 8.24 -0.78 28.58
N SER A 412 8.08 -1.24 27.34
CA SER A 412 7.23 -2.39 27.00
C SER A 412 7.75 -3.72 27.59
N ALA A 413 9.06 -3.99 27.55
CA ALA A 413 9.66 -5.15 28.21
C ALA A 413 9.54 -5.09 29.73
N LEU A 414 9.71 -3.89 30.31
CA LEU A 414 9.53 -3.67 31.73
C LEU A 414 8.11 -4.06 32.20
N LYS A 415 7.08 -3.61 31.46
CA LYS A 415 5.68 -3.97 31.72
C LYS A 415 5.42 -5.46 31.52
N ALA A 416 5.94 -6.05 30.44
CA ALA A 416 5.76 -7.47 30.14
C ALA A 416 6.34 -8.37 31.23
N LEU A 417 7.47 -7.99 31.81
CA LEU A 417 8.09 -8.67 32.95
C LEU A 417 7.49 -8.31 34.31
N GLY A 418 6.41 -7.50 34.34
CA GLY A 418 5.63 -7.19 35.53
C GLY A 418 6.29 -6.23 36.52
N PHE A 419 7.25 -5.41 36.08
CA PHE A 419 7.86 -4.39 36.97
C PHE A 419 6.93 -3.20 37.12
N SER A 420 6.84 -2.64 38.33
CA SER A 420 5.91 -1.56 38.66
C SER A 420 6.46 -0.20 38.22
N SER A 421 7.79 -0.04 38.20
CA SER A 421 8.45 1.20 37.78
C SER A 421 9.83 0.97 37.14
N PRO A 422 10.32 1.92 36.32
CA PRO A 422 11.70 1.92 35.81
C PRO A 422 12.78 1.79 36.89
N GLN A 423 12.56 2.42 38.05
CA GLN A 423 13.52 2.44 39.15
C GLN A 423 13.60 1.08 39.85
N GLU A 424 12.49 0.35 39.97
CA GLU A 424 12.44 -1.01 40.54
C GLU A 424 13.24 -2.02 39.72
N ALA A 425 13.26 -1.84 38.39
CA ALA A 425 13.96 -2.74 37.49
C ALA A 425 15.49 -2.59 37.56
N LEU A 426 16.01 -1.43 37.98
CA LEU A 426 17.45 -1.19 38.00
C LEU A 426 18.18 -2.09 39.00
N GLY A 427 19.31 -2.65 38.58
CA GLY A 427 20.14 -3.55 39.39
C GLY A 427 19.52 -4.92 39.63
N GLN A 428 18.33 -5.19 39.09
CA GLN A 428 17.74 -6.52 39.09
C GLN A 428 18.38 -7.39 38.01
N THR A 429 18.51 -8.68 38.30
CA THR A 429 18.98 -9.68 37.35
C THR A 429 17.79 -10.39 36.71
N ILE A 430 17.81 -10.53 35.39
CA ILE A 430 16.86 -11.32 34.62
C ILE A 430 17.58 -12.45 33.88
N MET A 431 16.83 -13.46 33.49
CA MET A 431 17.31 -14.52 32.61
C MET A 431 17.03 -14.11 31.16
N VAL A 432 18.02 -14.21 30.28
CA VAL A 432 17.90 -14.08 28.82
C VAL A 432 18.84 -15.10 28.19
N PHE A 433 18.36 -15.90 27.23
CA PHE A 433 19.12 -17.02 26.66
C PHE A 433 19.67 -18.01 27.70
N ASN A 434 18.88 -18.29 28.76
CA ASN A 434 19.30 -19.11 29.91
C ASN A 434 20.55 -18.59 30.65
N ARG A 435 20.91 -17.32 30.48
CA ARG A 435 21.98 -16.65 31.20
C ARG A 435 21.44 -15.51 32.04
N GLU A 436 22.14 -15.20 33.12
CA GLU A 436 21.86 -14.05 33.97
C GLU A 436 22.37 -12.76 33.32
N TRP A 437 21.54 -11.73 33.36
CA TRP A 437 21.85 -10.39 32.89
C TRP A 437 21.32 -9.33 33.86
N ASP A 438 22.13 -8.32 34.13
CA ASP A 438 21.83 -7.21 35.02
C ASP A 438 21.23 -6.05 34.25
N ILE A 439 20.10 -5.55 34.74
CA ILE A 439 19.42 -4.39 34.17
C ILE A 439 20.15 -3.12 34.64
N ILE A 440 20.87 -2.48 33.73
CA ILE A 440 21.61 -1.24 34.02
C ILE A 440 20.87 0.03 33.59
N GLY A 441 19.81 -0.11 32.78
CA GLY A 441 19.06 1.01 32.25
C GLY A 441 17.69 0.63 31.70
N VAL A 442 16.78 1.60 31.74
CA VAL A 442 15.45 1.51 31.15
C VAL A 442 15.25 2.70 30.21
N ILE A 443 14.91 2.43 28.96
CA ILE A 443 14.63 3.45 27.94
C ILE A 443 13.14 3.55 27.62
N GLY A 444 12.76 4.68 27.05
CA GLY A 444 11.43 4.89 26.50
C GLY A 444 11.15 3.99 25.30
N ASP A 445 9.87 3.70 25.10
CA ASP A 445 9.41 2.97 23.93
C ASP A 445 9.65 3.80 22.65
N PHE A 446 10.13 3.12 21.60
CA PHE A 446 10.38 3.72 20.30
C PHE A 446 9.93 2.78 19.17
N HIS A 447 9.64 3.37 18.02
CA HIS A 447 9.22 2.67 16.81
C HIS A 447 10.43 2.20 16.01
N GLN A 448 10.79 0.94 16.20
CA GLN A 448 11.87 0.32 15.43
C GLN A 448 11.41 -0.06 14.02
N LYS A 449 10.12 -0.41 13.84
CA LYS A 449 9.46 -0.74 12.56
C LYS A 449 8.46 0.33 12.15
N SER A 450 7.82 0.12 11.00
CA SER A 450 6.65 0.90 10.59
C SER A 450 5.52 0.89 11.64
N LEU A 451 4.66 1.91 11.60
CA LEU A 451 3.49 2.09 12.47
C LEU A 451 2.36 1.08 12.20
N HIS A 452 2.54 0.18 11.22
CA HIS A 452 1.70 -1.00 11.10
C HIS A 452 1.87 -1.93 12.30
N HIS A 453 3.06 -1.94 12.91
CA HIS A 453 3.38 -2.80 14.04
C HIS A 453 3.29 -2.04 15.37
N ALA A 454 2.80 -2.75 16.39
CA ALA A 454 2.88 -2.29 17.76
C ALA A 454 4.35 -2.25 18.23
N ILE A 455 4.63 -1.46 19.26
CA ILE A 455 5.96 -1.46 19.88
C ILE A 455 6.14 -2.80 20.59
N GLU A 456 7.23 -3.49 20.25
CA GLU A 456 7.54 -4.81 20.79
C GLU A 456 8.37 -4.67 22.09
N PRO A 457 8.14 -5.51 23.10
CA PRO A 457 9.07 -5.69 24.22
C PRO A 457 10.48 -6.00 23.70
N MET A 458 11.50 -5.28 24.19
CA MET A 458 12.87 -5.41 23.71
C MET A 458 13.91 -5.25 24.81
N VAL A 459 15.00 -6.02 24.69
CA VAL A 459 16.27 -5.81 25.39
C VAL A 459 17.36 -5.34 24.42
N LEU A 460 18.13 -4.34 24.83
CA LEU A 460 19.38 -3.98 24.18
C LEU A 460 20.53 -4.71 24.82
N LEU A 461 21.44 -5.19 24.00
CA LEU A 461 22.65 -5.90 24.42
C LEU A 461 23.89 -5.12 23.96
N PRO A 462 24.98 -5.12 24.76
CA PRO A 462 26.22 -4.43 24.42
C PRO A 462 27.03 -5.28 23.41
N THR A 463 26.48 -5.49 22.22
CA THR A 463 27.10 -6.31 21.17
C THR A 463 27.10 -5.58 19.83
N SER A 464 28.20 -5.74 19.11
CA SER A 464 28.31 -5.53 17.66
C SER A 464 28.89 -6.80 17.04
N GLY A 465 28.74 -6.97 15.73
CA GLY A 465 29.31 -8.09 14.98
C GLY A 465 30.04 -7.60 13.73
N THR A 466 30.72 -8.50 13.02
CA THR A 466 31.09 -8.24 11.62
C THR A 466 29.83 -7.96 10.81
N ASN A 467 29.89 -7.06 9.82
CA ASN A 467 28.73 -6.50 9.09
C ASN A 467 27.80 -5.55 9.87
N ALA A 468 28.06 -5.29 11.16
CA ALA A 468 27.21 -4.39 11.93
C ALA A 468 27.22 -2.97 11.31
N PRO A 469 26.05 -2.40 10.98
CA PRO A 469 25.97 -1.08 10.39
C PRO A 469 26.48 0.02 11.33
N ILE A 470 27.28 0.92 10.76
CA ILE A 470 27.82 2.09 11.44
C ILE A 470 26.93 3.28 11.08
N SER A 471 26.28 3.84 12.09
CA SER A 471 25.39 4.99 11.98
C SER A 471 26.10 6.26 12.41
N ILE A 472 26.17 7.21 11.49
CA ILE A 472 26.93 8.45 11.61
C ILE A 472 25.96 9.62 11.47
N LYS A 473 25.78 10.38 12.54
CA LYS A 473 24.95 11.59 12.52
C LYS A 473 25.76 12.72 11.90
N VAL A 474 25.29 13.28 10.79
CA VAL A 474 26.01 14.29 10.01
C VAL A 474 25.28 15.64 9.98
N SER A 475 26.01 16.72 9.71
CA SER A 475 25.47 18.05 9.42
C SER A 475 25.17 18.21 7.93
N SER A 476 24.17 19.04 7.59
CA SER A 476 23.82 19.36 6.20
C SER A 476 24.72 20.42 5.55
N GLU A 477 25.53 21.15 6.31
CA GLU A 477 26.26 22.32 5.82
C GLU A 477 27.34 22.00 4.77
N ASN A 478 28.04 20.87 4.90
CA ASN A 478 29.04 20.40 3.93
C ASN A 478 28.98 18.86 3.78
N LEU A 479 27.81 18.36 3.38
CA LEU A 479 27.55 16.92 3.34
C LEU A 479 28.51 16.18 2.39
N GLN A 480 28.77 16.73 1.19
CA GLN A 480 29.63 16.09 0.20
C GLN A 480 31.08 15.94 0.68
N GLY A 481 31.65 16.99 1.28
CA GLY A 481 32.98 16.94 1.88
C GLY A 481 33.04 15.96 3.05
N THR A 482 32.02 15.99 3.92
CA THR A 482 31.91 15.08 5.07
C THR A 482 31.87 13.62 4.61
N LEU A 483 31.07 13.29 3.58
CA LEU A 483 30.98 11.95 3.01
C LEU A 483 32.32 11.47 2.43
N ALA A 484 33.04 12.34 1.72
CA ALA A 484 34.35 12.00 1.19
C ALA A 484 35.36 11.69 2.31
N SER A 485 35.36 12.48 3.39
CA SER A 485 36.21 12.23 4.57
C SER A 485 35.84 10.94 5.31
N ILE A 486 34.53 10.67 5.48
CA ILE A 486 34.05 9.41 6.08
C ILE A 486 34.50 8.22 5.25
N LYS A 487 34.30 8.26 3.93
CA LYS A 487 34.74 7.20 3.01
C LYS A 487 36.24 6.95 3.12
N SER A 488 37.04 8.01 3.09
CA SER A 488 38.50 7.90 3.20
C SER A 488 38.93 7.22 4.51
N LYS A 489 38.28 7.56 5.63
CA LYS A 489 38.57 6.94 6.93
C LYS A 489 38.08 5.49 7.00
N TYR A 490 36.93 5.19 6.43
CA TYR A 490 36.45 3.82 6.33
C TYR A 490 37.42 2.93 5.53
N ASP A 491 37.88 3.41 4.37
CA ASP A 491 38.84 2.70 3.51
C ASP A 491 40.21 2.50 4.20
N GLU A 492 40.65 3.44 5.04
CA GLU A 492 41.90 3.35 5.83
C GLU A 492 41.84 2.23 6.87
N PHE A 493 40.73 2.12 7.61
CA PHE A 493 40.58 1.12 8.67
C PHE A 493 40.16 -0.26 8.14
N PHE A 494 39.37 -0.30 7.07
CA PHE A 494 38.79 -1.52 6.50
C PHE A 494 39.08 -1.65 5.00
N PRO A 495 40.36 -1.73 4.58
CA PRO A 495 40.74 -1.78 3.18
C PRO A 495 40.11 -2.98 2.46
N GLY A 496 39.67 -2.74 1.21
CA GLY A 496 39.01 -3.74 0.37
C GLY A 496 37.51 -3.91 0.61
N ASN A 497 36.96 -3.41 1.72
CA ASN A 497 35.51 -3.42 1.95
C ASN A 497 34.82 -2.33 1.11
N LEU A 498 33.62 -2.64 0.61
CA LEU A 498 32.81 -1.68 -0.12
C LEU A 498 32.21 -0.63 0.83
N PHE A 499 32.41 0.65 0.52
CA PHE A 499 31.70 1.75 1.18
C PHE A 499 30.28 1.87 0.60
N ASP A 500 29.37 1.05 1.12
CA ASP A 500 27.94 1.07 0.78
C ASP A 500 27.15 1.77 1.88
N TYR A 501 26.41 2.82 1.52
CA TYR A 501 25.73 3.69 2.47
C TYR A 501 24.34 4.10 2.03
N TYR A 502 23.50 4.48 2.99
CA TYR A 502 22.19 5.08 2.78
C TYR A 502 21.83 6.01 3.92
N PHE A 503 20.86 6.89 3.69
CA PHE A 503 20.27 7.70 4.76
C PHE A 503 19.13 6.96 5.45
N LEU A 504 19.13 6.96 6.78
CA LEU A 504 18.23 6.13 7.57
C LEU A 504 16.77 6.58 7.45
N ASP A 505 16.51 7.88 7.42
CA ASP A 505 15.18 8.47 7.19
C ASP A 505 14.58 8.01 5.85
N GLN A 506 15.38 7.99 4.78
CA GLN A 506 14.95 7.52 3.46
C GLN A 506 14.60 6.04 3.47
N ARG A 507 15.44 5.21 4.10
CA ARG A 507 15.19 3.77 4.23
C ARG A 507 13.96 3.48 5.11
N PHE A 508 13.81 4.20 6.21
CA PHE A 508 12.66 4.04 7.10
C PHE A 508 11.36 4.44 6.39
N ASN A 509 11.36 5.56 5.67
CA ASN A 509 10.22 6.03 4.87
C ASN A 509 9.88 5.11 3.70
N ALA A 510 10.84 4.34 3.18
CA ALA A 510 10.60 3.37 2.12
C ALA A 510 9.62 2.25 2.53
N GLN A 511 9.47 1.97 3.83
CA GLN A 511 8.47 1.03 4.34
C GLN A 511 7.03 1.47 4.01
N TYR A 512 6.76 2.77 3.89
CA TYR A 512 5.44 3.31 3.55
C TYR A 512 5.26 3.60 2.07
N LYS A 513 6.21 3.19 1.22
CA LYS A 513 6.17 3.50 -0.22
C LYS A 513 4.90 2.94 -0.88
N ASN A 514 4.45 1.76 -0.47
CA ASN A 514 3.22 1.14 -0.96
C ASN A 514 1.97 1.92 -0.54
N ASP A 515 1.91 2.43 0.69
CA ASP A 515 0.79 3.23 1.16
C ASP A 515 0.76 4.60 0.48
N GLN A 516 1.92 5.24 0.30
CA GLN A 516 2.05 6.49 -0.46
C GLN A 516 1.64 6.30 -1.92
N LEU A 517 2.06 5.20 -2.55
CA LEU A 517 1.64 4.83 -3.89
C LEU A 517 0.11 4.68 -3.95
N PHE A 518 -0.46 3.89 -3.03
CA PHE A 518 -1.89 3.70 -2.94
C PHE A 518 -2.61 5.04 -2.80
N GLY A 519 -2.17 5.92 -1.90
CA GLY A 519 -2.74 7.26 -1.72
C GLY A 519 -2.67 8.13 -2.97
N LYS A 520 -1.54 8.16 -3.68
CA LYS A 520 -1.38 8.91 -4.95
C LYS A 520 -2.33 8.41 -6.03
N VAL A 521 -2.34 7.09 -6.26
CA VAL A 521 -3.19 6.47 -7.29
C VAL A 521 -4.66 6.62 -6.93
N PHE A 522 -5.02 6.44 -5.66
CA PHE A 522 -6.38 6.60 -5.15
C PHE A 522 -6.87 8.04 -5.33
N ALA A 523 -6.05 9.05 -5.03
CA ALA A 523 -6.40 10.46 -5.22
C ALA A 523 -6.58 10.80 -6.71
N LEU A 524 -5.68 10.34 -7.58
CA LEU A 524 -5.78 10.51 -9.04
C LEU A 524 -7.09 9.92 -9.58
N PHE A 525 -7.40 8.69 -9.21
CA PHE A 525 -8.61 7.98 -9.64
C PHE A 525 -9.89 8.58 -9.05
N SER A 526 -9.84 9.08 -7.82
CA SER A 526 -10.94 9.85 -7.24
C SER A 526 -11.19 11.14 -8.03
N GLY A 527 -10.12 11.83 -8.45
CA GLY A 527 -10.20 12.98 -9.36
C GLY A 527 -10.88 12.64 -10.68
N PHE A 528 -10.49 11.53 -11.32
CA PHE A 528 -11.15 11.04 -12.55
C PHE A 528 -12.62 10.69 -12.31
N ALA A 529 -12.95 10.00 -11.21
CA ALA A 529 -14.34 9.66 -10.88
C ALA A 529 -15.20 10.92 -10.71
N ILE A 530 -14.69 11.95 -10.05
CA ILE A 530 -15.35 13.26 -9.91
C ILE A 530 -15.53 13.90 -11.28
N PHE A 531 -14.47 13.98 -12.08
CA PHE A 531 -14.50 14.59 -13.42
C PHE A 531 -15.55 13.92 -14.32
N VAL A 532 -15.50 12.59 -14.40
CA VAL A 532 -16.46 11.81 -15.19
C VAL A 532 -17.87 11.99 -14.63
N ALA A 533 -18.05 12.01 -13.29
CA ALA A 533 -19.36 12.26 -12.70
C ALA A 533 -19.95 13.63 -13.07
N CYS A 534 -19.11 14.67 -13.12
CA CYS A 534 -19.52 16.01 -13.55
C CYS A 534 -19.98 16.01 -15.02
N LEU A 535 -19.26 15.33 -15.93
CA LEU A 535 -19.69 15.20 -17.33
C LEU A 535 -21.06 14.54 -17.47
N GLY A 536 -21.34 13.52 -16.65
CA GLY A 536 -22.65 12.88 -16.58
C GLY A 536 -23.76 13.85 -16.16
N LEU A 537 -23.50 14.63 -15.11
CA LEU A 537 -24.43 15.63 -14.60
C LEU A 537 -24.67 16.76 -15.59
N LEU A 538 -23.62 17.23 -16.29
CA LEU A 538 -23.75 18.19 -17.39
C LEU A 538 -24.71 17.66 -18.47
N GLY A 539 -24.50 16.42 -18.90
CA GLY A 539 -25.37 15.74 -19.88
C GLY A 539 -26.83 15.69 -19.46
N LEU A 540 -27.08 15.30 -18.21
CA LEU A 540 -28.44 15.22 -17.65
C LEU A 540 -29.07 16.60 -17.46
N SER A 541 -28.30 17.61 -17.04
CA SER A 541 -28.79 18.98 -16.87
C SER A 541 -29.16 19.62 -18.21
N LEU A 542 -28.37 19.36 -19.26
CA LEU A 542 -28.68 19.72 -20.65
C LEU A 542 -30.02 19.15 -21.08
N TYR A 543 -30.23 17.86 -20.86
CA TYR A 543 -31.48 17.19 -21.20
C TYR A 543 -32.68 17.73 -20.41
N ALA A 544 -32.54 17.90 -19.09
CA ALA A 544 -33.59 18.44 -18.24
C ALA A 544 -33.97 19.87 -18.65
N THR A 545 -32.98 20.66 -19.05
CA THR A 545 -33.18 22.00 -19.61
C THR A 545 -33.99 21.94 -20.89
N VAL A 546 -33.61 21.08 -21.85
CA VAL A 546 -34.32 20.91 -23.13
C VAL A 546 -35.78 20.50 -22.89
N GLN A 547 -36.04 19.54 -22.00
CA GLN A 547 -37.40 19.13 -21.66
C GLN A 547 -38.25 20.23 -21.01
N ARG A 548 -37.62 21.12 -20.23
CA ARG A 548 -38.31 22.20 -19.50
C ARG A 548 -38.24 23.56 -20.22
N THR A 549 -37.81 23.60 -21.49
CA THR A 549 -37.63 24.86 -22.24
C THR A 549 -38.91 25.72 -22.28
N LYS A 550 -40.08 25.11 -22.53
CA LYS A 550 -41.37 25.84 -22.51
C LYS A 550 -41.72 26.40 -21.13
N GLU A 551 -41.54 25.60 -20.09
CA GLU A 551 -41.79 26.01 -18.70
C GLU A 551 -40.89 27.17 -18.29
N ILE A 552 -39.59 27.08 -18.61
CA ILE A 552 -38.59 28.13 -18.33
C ILE A 552 -38.94 29.41 -19.10
N GLY A 553 -39.34 29.29 -20.38
CA GLY A 553 -39.76 30.42 -21.21
C GLY A 553 -40.97 31.16 -20.65
N VAL A 554 -42.03 30.43 -20.27
CA VAL A 554 -43.23 31.01 -19.65
C VAL A 554 -42.89 31.69 -18.32
N ARG A 555 -42.15 31.02 -17.42
CA ARG A 555 -41.75 31.60 -16.13
C ARG A 555 -40.89 32.84 -16.29
N LYS A 556 -39.99 32.88 -17.27
CA LYS A 556 -39.12 34.03 -17.54
C LYS A 556 -39.92 35.23 -18.06
N VAL A 557 -40.91 35.01 -18.93
CA VAL A 557 -41.86 36.05 -19.37
C VAL A 557 -42.71 36.55 -18.20
N LEU A 558 -43.05 35.67 -17.25
CA LEU A 558 -43.75 36.00 -16.00
C LEU A 558 -42.83 36.64 -14.92
N GLY A 559 -41.59 37.00 -15.23
CA GLY A 559 -40.70 37.73 -14.32
C GLY A 559 -39.85 36.88 -13.37
N ALA A 560 -39.73 35.57 -13.60
CA ALA A 560 -38.87 34.73 -12.77
C ALA A 560 -37.38 35.14 -12.89
N SER A 561 -36.74 35.37 -11.75
CA SER A 561 -35.31 35.70 -11.67
C SER A 561 -34.42 34.51 -12.07
N VAL A 562 -33.22 34.81 -12.58
CA VAL A 562 -32.22 33.78 -12.96
C VAL A 562 -31.91 32.80 -11.82
N PRO A 563 -31.72 33.23 -10.55
CA PRO A 563 -31.53 32.31 -9.42
C PRO A 563 -32.70 31.33 -9.20
N ASN A 564 -33.95 31.76 -9.42
CA ASN A 564 -35.12 30.90 -9.27
C ASN A 564 -35.16 29.79 -10.34
N ILE A 565 -34.71 30.08 -11.55
CA ILE A 565 -34.57 29.08 -12.63
C ILE A 565 -33.45 28.09 -12.29
N VAL A 566 -32.32 28.58 -11.79
CA VAL A 566 -31.19 27.72 -11.35
C VAL A 566 -31.61 26.81 -10.20
N LEU A 567 -32.34 27.34 -9.20
CA LEU A 567 -32.85 26.57 -8.07
C LEU A 567 -33.83 25.48 -8.53
N LEU A 568 -34.75 25.82 -9.44
CA LEU A 568 -35.73 24.87 -9.99
C LEU A 568 -35.06 23.68 -10.69
N LEU A 569 -34.01 23.95 -11.47
CA LEU A 569 -33.25 22.92 -12.17
C LEU A 569 -32.36 22.12 -11.22
N SER A 570 -31.77 22.76 -10.21
CA SER A 570 -30.84 22.13 -9.28
C SER A 570 -31.52 21.28 -8.21
N LYS A 571 -32.74 21.62 -7.77
CA LYS A 571 -33.45 20.96 -6.67
C LYS A 571 -33.59 19.45 -6.85
N ASP A 572 -33.87 19.00 -8.07
CA ASP A 572 -34.03 17.58 -8.36
C ASP A 572 -32.71 16.82 -8.26
N PHE A 573 -31.60 17.43 -8.66
CA PHE A 573 -30.27 16.81 -8.56
C PHE A 573 -29.71 16.86 -7.14
N VAL A 574 -29.90 17.97 -6.42
CA VAL A 574 -29.48 18.09 -5.01
C VAL A 574 -30.09 16.96 -4.17
N LYS A 575 -31.37 16.64 -4.38
CA LYS A 575 -32.00 15.49 -3.71
C LYS A 575 -31.30 14.17 -4.01
N LEU A 576 -30.89 13.93 -5.26
CA LEU A 576 -30.17 12.71 -5.64
C LEU A 576 -28.78 12.65 -4.98
N VAL A 577 -28.08 13.78 -4.92
CA VAL A 577 -26.76 13.89 -4.26
C VAL A 577 -26.88 13.64 -2.75
N ILE A 578 -27.92 14.16 -2.09
CA ILE A 578 -28.16 13.91 -0.66
C ILE A 578 -28.45 12.42 -0.41
N ILE A 579 -29.27 11.77 -1.23
CA ILE A 579 -29.54 10.33 -1.09
C ILE A 579 -28.25 9.53 -1.32
N ALA A 580 -27.48 9.89 -2.34
CA ALA A 580 -26.18 9.28 -2.62
C ALA A 580 -25.21 9.41 -1.44
N PHE A 581 -25.17 10.59 -0.80
CA PHE A 581 -24.36 10.83 0.40
C PHE A 581 -24.76 9.92 1.57
N LEU A 582 -26.06 9.78 1.84
CA LEU A 582 -26.57 8.91 2.91
C LEU A 582 -26.23 7.42 2.69
N VAL A 583 -26.18 6.97 1.43
CA VAL A 583 -25.76 5.60 1.09
C VAL A 583 -24.24 5.45 1.12
N ALA A 584 -23.51 6.46 0.66
CA ALA A 584 -22.05 6.42 0.58
C ALA A 584 -21.36 6.43 1.94
N CYS A 585 -21.89 7.19 2.91
CA CYS A 585 -21.28 7.30 4.24
C CYS A 585 -21.07 5.95 4.95
N PRO A 586 -22.09 5.10 5.15
CA PRO A 586 -21.90 3.81 5.83
C PRO A 586 -21.00 2.87 5.04
N ALA A 587 -21.11 2.84 3.71
CA ALA A 587 -20.28 2.01 2.85
C ALA A 587 -18.80 2.43 2.92
N ALA A 588 -18.52 3.73 2.81
CA ALA A 588 -17.17 4.27 2.90
C ALA A 588 -16.58 4.08 4.30
N TRP A 589 -17.38 4.26 5.36
CA TRP A 589 -16.96 4.01 6.74
C TRP A 589 -16.55 2.55 6.92
N PHE A 590 -17.37 1.59 6.47
CA PHE A 590 -17.07 0.16 6.61
C PHE A 590 -15.77 -0.23 5.90
N ILE A 591 -15.61 0.18 4.64
CA ILE A 591 -14.42 -0.13 3.83
C ILE A 591 -13.17 0.50 4.45
N MET A 592 -13.25 1.78 4.81
CA MET A 592 -12.08 2.49 5.36
C MET A 592 -11.75 2.06 6.79
N HIS A 593 -12.73 1.66 7.58
CA HIS A 593 -12.49 1.09 8.91
C HIS A 593 -11.65 -0.19 8.80
N HIS A 594 -12.04 -1.11 7.92
CA HIS A 594 -11.31 -2.36 7.72
C HIS A 594 -9.91 -2.12 7.12
N TRP A 595 -9.75 -1.13 6.25
CA TRP A 595 -8.42 -0.74 5.77
C TRP A 595 -7.53 -0.18 6.91
N LEU A 596 -8.10 0.64 7.80
CA LEU A 596 -7.40 1.18 8.98
C LEU A 596 -7.06 0.13 10.04
N GLU A 597 -7.70 -1.04 10.05
CA GLU A 597 -7.33 -2.16 10.94
C GLU A 597 -5.95 -2.74 10.64
N ASN A 598 -5.40 -2.51 9.45
CA ASN A 598 -4.04 -2.92 9.11
C ASN A 598 -2.96 -2.05 9.78
N PHE A 599 -3.35 -1.01 10.52
CA PHE A 599 -2.43 -0.12 11.24
C PHE A 599 -2.63 -0.27 12.75
N ALA A 600 -1.58 -0.64 13.48
CA ALA A 600 -1.61 -0.61 14.95
C ALA A 600 -1.88 0.81 15.48
N TYR A 601 -1.34 1.83 14.81
CA TYR A 601 -1.57 3.23 15.10
C TYR A 601 -2.38 3.89 13.98
N ARG A 602 -3.63 4.23 14.28
CA ARG A 602 -4.61 4.69 13.29
C ARG A 602 -5.36 5.94 13.73
N ILE A 603 -5.76 6.74 12.74
CA ILE A 603 -6.64 7.89 12.98
C ILE A 603 -8.04 7.45 13.39
N ASN A 604 -8.68 8.25 14.23
CA ASN A 604 -10.12 8.13 14.47
C ASN A 604 -10.89 8.87 13.37
N MET A 605 -11.85 8.19 12.74
CA MET A 605 -12.69 8.79 11.70
C MET A 605 -13.74 9.72 12.32
N SER A 606 -13.42 11.01 12.41
CA SER A 606 -14.35 12.03 12.89
C SER A 606 -15.55 12.19 11.93
N PRO A 607 -16.80 12.31 12.43
CA PRO A 607 -17.98 12.58 11.61
C PRO A 607 -17.85 13.80 10.69
N TRP A 608 -17.05 14.79 11.09
CA TRP A 608 -16.78 15.99 10.29
C TRP A 608 -16.15 15.68 8.94
N LEU A 609 -15.36 14.60 8.82
CA LEU A 609 -14.76 14.20 7.55
C LEU A 609 -15.85 13.85 6.50
N PHE A 610 -16.91 13.18 6.93
CA PHE A 610 -18.03 12.83 6.08
C PHE A 610 -18.78 14.08 5.64
N LEU A 611 -19.06 15.00 6.56
CA LEU A 611 -19.71 16.28 6.25
C LEU A 611 -18.91 17.11 5.25
N TRP A 612 -17.58 17.19 5.38
CA TRP A 612 -16.72 17.87 4.42
C TRP A 612 -16.77 17.22 3.03
N ALA A 613 -16.68 15.89 2.95
CA ALA A 613 -16.76 15.16 1.69
C ALA A 613 -18.12 15.34 1.00
N GLY A 614 -19.22 15.25 1.75
CA GLY A 614 -20.57 15.49 1.25
C GLY A 614 -20.78 16.92 0.76
N THR A 615 -20.27 17.90 1.51
CA THR A 615 -20.32 19.32 1.14
C THR A 615 -19.53 19.58 -0.14
N LEU A 616 -18.33 19.01 -0.26
CA LEU A 616 -17.51 19.14 -1.46
C LEU A 616 -18.22 18.54 -2.69
N ALA A 617 -18.79 17.34 -2.57
CA ALA A 617 -19.55 16.71 -3.66
C ALA A 617 -20.78 17.55 -4.06
N LEU A 618 -21.48 18.14 -3.08
CA LEU A 618 -22.62 19.02 -3.33
C LEU A 618 -22.20 20.30 -4.05
N VAL A 619 -21.10 20.94 -3.63
CA VAL A 619 -20.54 22.14 -4.28
C VAL A 619 -20.18 21.84 -5.73
N ILE A 620 -19.51 20.72 -5.98
CA ILE A 620 -19.14 20.29 -7.34
C ILE A 620 -20.39 20.06 -8.20
N ALA A 621 -21.41 19.36 -7.67
CA ALA A 621 -22.65 19.14 -8.39
C ALA A 621 -23.38 20.46 -8.71
N LEU A 622 -23.47 21.38 -7.74
CA LEU A 622 -24.08 22.69 -7.92
C LEU A 622 -23.33 23.53 -8.93
N ALA A 623 -22.00 23.58 -8.88
CA ALA A 623 -21.18 24.32 -9.85
C ALA A 623 -21.43 23.80 -11.28
N THR A 624 -21.46 22.48 -11.43
CA THR A 624 -21.70 21.79 -12.69
C THR A 624 -23.09 22.09 -13.26
N ILE A 625 -24.15 22.03 -12.45
CA ILE A 625 -25.53 22.33 -12.89
C ILE A 625 -25.70 23.83 -13.16
N SER A 626 -25.14 24.68 -12.30
CA SER A 626 -25.29 26.14 -12.40
C SER A 626 -24.72 26.65 -13.70
N PHE A 627 -23.58 26.10 -14.17
CA PHE A 627 -23.01 26.44 -15.46
C PHE A 627 -24.02 26.28 -16.60
N GLN A 628 -24.74 25.15 -16.64
CA GLN A 628 -25.74 24.88 -17.68
C GLN A 628 -27.04 25.65 -17.47
N ALA A 629 -27.48 25.78 -16.21
CA ALA A 629 -28.70 26.51 -15.86
C ALA A 629 -28.57 28.01 -16.17
N LEU A 630 -27.40 28.61 -15.97
CA LEU A 630 -27.10 29.98 -16.37
C LEU A 630 -27.18 30.13 -17.89
N ARG A 631 -26.54 29.22 -18.64
CA ARG A 631 -26.62 29.22 -20.11
C ARG A 631 -28.06 29.16 -20.62
N ALA A 632 -28.91 28.36 -19.98
CA ALA A 632 -30.34 28.28 -20.28
C ALA A 632 -31.11 29.55 -19.89
N ALA A 633 -30.83 30.09 -18.71
CA ALA A 633 -31.47 31.28 -18.20
C ALA A 633 -31.12 32.53 -19.01
N PHE A 634 -29.95 32.58 -19.65
CA PHE A 634 -29.56 33.66 -20.58
C PHE A 634 -30.09 33.48 -22.01
N ALA A 635 -30.70 32.34 -22.34
CA ALA A 635 -31.28 32.13 -23.66
C ALA A 635 -32.47 33.08 -23.92
N ASN A 636 -32.60 33.55 -25.17
CA ASN A 636 -33.64 34.51 -25.55
C ASN A 636 -35.04 33.84 -25.56
N PRO A 637 -35.99 34.28 -24.71
CA PRO A 637 -37.31 33.65 -24.56
C PRO A 637 -38.15 33.69 -25.85
N VAL A 638 -37.93 34.67 -26.73
CA VAL A 638 -38.64 34.80 -28.02
C VAL A 638 -38.30 33.64 -28.96
N LYS A 639 -37.05 33.15 -28.93
CA LYS A 639 -36.66 31.96 -29.71
C LYS A 639 -37.26 30.67 -29.14
N SER A 640 -37.38 30.58 -27.81
CA SER A 640 -37.88 29.38 -27.10
C SER A 640 -39.39 29.16 -27.23
N LEU A 641 -40.17 30.22 -27.46
CA LEU A 641 -41.63 30.14 -27.67
C LEU A 641 -42.01 29.95 -29.15
N ARG A 642 -41.13 30.33 -30.09
CA ARG A 642 -41.37 30.29 -31.54
C ARG A 642 -40.91 29.00 -32.22
N THR A 643 -40.20 28.11 -31.52
CA THR A 643 -39.76 26.81 -32.08
C THR A 643 -40.87 25.76 -31.93
N GLU A 644 -41.54 25.44 -33.04
CA GLU A 644 -42.25 24.18 -33.28
C GLU A 644 -41.50 23.32 -34.31
#